data_AF-A0A7M7P885-F1
#
_entry.id   AF-A0A7M7P885-F1
#
_cell.length_a   1.000
_cell.length_b   1.000
_cell.length_c   1.000
_cell.angle_alpha   90.00
_cell.angle_beta   90.00
_cell.angle_gamma   90.00
#
_symmetry.space_group_name_H-M   'P 1'
#
loop_
_entity.id
_entity.type
_entity.pdbx_description
1 polymer ?
#
loop_
_entity_poly.entity_id
_entity_poly.type
_entity_poly.pdbx_seq_one_letter_code
_entity_poly.pdbx_strand_id
1 'polypeptide(L)'
;MVKIRYTMPFWRFSTFARFLVFLDGALSLALWVTGGHTAYMESSVMHWTILGSIFELACLGLFKMLFVFYAFTKMEDVSLALLDFPFDASLRSCKKSSHIFTIFFSLLSLAYTATKGGLILNAILNDPKYELMHVTYNVLVISSVVFSFLELITALTGPHFMRKLQLIRIEHTVNDEDEEKEKKGSSANLGRVLALAKPEVWLISLGMVGLIGASASAMAAPLFFGRVVDEAVTSTSMAGVNKVVLILFLIFLGGAICSMIRSWCFTLAGTRVVCRLRNTLFASIIRQEVAFFDTNRTGELTSRLSSDTQVVQNAVTVNISMLVRYSFQILGSIAIMFSQSAALTGVLLSVVPIIAIGAVQYGRYVQVIQKNFQDALGDAGTAAEEALSSIRTVRSFIGEPKAIQSYEKEIGKSYHYGKRIAAANGVFNGIVGLVMQGAIALVLWYGGKLVFLNNKDPTQGITVGQLTSFMLYTLNVAMAFAFLSALYGDFMKAVGASERIFMLMDRKPEIPEEGGQEIMDFTGEISLETVTFTYPSRPETKILQDVSFEVQPGQMVALVGPSGGGKSTIVNLLERFYFPDSGQVKFSGVDLASLDPRWFRQRVSLVSQEPVLFACSIRDNISYGRNATDDEIYEAAKMANAHEFVTGFEEGYDTMVGERGIMLSGGQKQRLAIARALIMDPTVLLLDEATSALDAESEHLVQEAIDRAMVGRTVLVIAHRLSTVKHASQVIVIKKGKIAEKGTHQELLDKGGVYKKLVLRQLSTGGGGGGVAETVSNEKNGNIDEELDDIDEADED
;
A
#
# COMPACT_ATOMS: atom_id res chain seq x y z
N MET A 1 26.66 22.15 -2.98
CA MET A 1 28.02 21.61 -2.84
C MET A 1 27.92 20.11 -2.60
N VAL A 2 28.31 19.28 -3.56
CA VAL A 2 28.30 17.81 -3.39
C VAL A 2 29.46 17.43 -2.46
N LYS A 3 29.16 17.09 -1.21
CA LYS A 3 30.15 16.48 -0.31
C LYS A 3 30.14 14.98 -0.56
N ILE A 4 31.22 14.46 -1.14
CA ILE A 4 31.44 13.02 -1.21
C ILE A 4 31.74 12.55 0.21
N ARG A 5 30.77 11.87 0.83
CA ARG A 5 30.94 11.23 2.14
C ARG A 5 30.82 9.72 1.98
N TYR A 6 31.68 9.03 2.70
CA TYR A 6 31.64 7.57 2.82
C TYR A 6 30.94 7.24 4.13
N THR A 7 29.69 6.79 4.07
CA THR A 7 28.97 6.25 5.23
C THR A 7 29.20 4.75 5.28
N MET A 8 30.01 4.31 6.23
CA MET A 8 30.07 2.89 6.56
C MET A 8 28.99 2.58 7.60
N PRO A 9 28.26 1.45 7.47
CA PRO A 9 27.27 1.06 8.47
C PRO A 9 27.91 0.94 9.85
N PHE A 10 27.21 1.43 10.89
CA PHE A 10 27.69 1.35 12.27
C PHE A 10 27.93 -0.11 12.71
N TRP A 11 27.06 -1.02 12.26
CA TRP A 11 27.20 -2.46 12.46
C TRP A 11 27.87 -3.10 11.24
N ARG A 12 29.19 -3.31 11.34
CA ARG A 12 30.01 -4.06 10.36
C ARG A 12 30.42 -5.41 10.93
N PHE A 13 30.75 -6.35 10.03
CA PHE A 13 31.27 -7.66 10.41
C PHE A 13 32.46 -7.57 11.38
N SER A 14 33.39 -6.64 11.16
CA SER A 14 34.53 -6.38 12.06
C SER A 14 34.09 -5.88 13.45
N THR A 15 33.03 -5.06 13.50
CA THR A 15 32.49 -4.50 14.74
C THR A 15 31.74 -5.58 15.53
N PHE A 16 31.02 -6.45 14.82
CA PHE A 16 30.41 -7.66 15.38
C PHE A 16 31.46 -8.63 15.94
N ALA A 17 32.48 -8.97 15.17
CA ALA A 17 33.56 -9.87 15.60
C ALA A 17 34.32 -9.29 16.81
N ARG A 18 34.63 -7.99 16.79
CA ARG A 18 35.24 -7.28 17.92
C ARG A 18 34.36 -7.29 19.18
N PHE A 19 33.06 -7.05 19.03
CA PHE A 19 32.12 -7.09 20.15
C PHE A 19 32.00 -8.50 20.74
N LEU A 20 31.96 -9.54 19.90
CA LEU A 20 31.87 -10.94 20.34
C LEU A 20 33.09 -11.35 21.16
N VAL A 21 34.30 -11.00 20.71
CA VAL A 21 35.55 -11.32 21.43
C VAL A 21 35.70 -10.43 22.69
N PHE A 22 35.24 -9.19 22.65
CA PHE A 22 35.14 -8.33 23.85
C PHE A 22 34.20 -8.94 24.89
N LEU A 23 33.03 -9.41 24.47
CA LEU A 23 32.05 -10.04 25.34
C LEU A 23 32.60 -11.34 25.93
N ASP A 24 33.29 -12.17 25.14
CA ASP A 24 33.95 -13.39 25.63
C ASP A 24 34.98 -13.07 26.73
N GLY A 25 35.85 -12.09 26.50
CA GLY A 25 36.86 -11.68 27.50
C GLY A 25 36.24 -11.08 28.78
N ALA A 26 35.27 -10.18 28.63
CA ALA A 26 34.59 -9.56 29.76
C ALA A 26 33.77 -10.58 30.57
N LEU A 27 33.06 -11.48 29.89
CA LEU A 27 32.30 -12.55 30.53
C LEU A 27 33.22 -13.56 31.20
N SER A 28 34.33 -13.93 30.56
CA SER A 28 35.31 -14.85 31.12
C SER A 28 35.95 -14.32 32.40
N LEU A 29 36.28 -13.01 32.42
CA LEU A 29 36.78 -12.33 33.60
C LEU A 29 35.70 -12.22 34.69
N ALA A 30 34.49 -11.82 34.34
CA ALA A 30 33.39 -11.67 35.28
C ALA A 30 33.01 -13.01 35.94
N LEU A 31 32.89 -14.10 35.16
CA LEU A 31 32.58 -15.44 35.66
C LEU A 31 33.71 -16.01 36.54
N TRP A 32 34.96 -15.63 36.26
CA TRP A 32 36.09 -16.01 37.10
C TRP A 32 36.10 -15.26 38.44
N VAL A 33 35.91 -13.94 38.43
CA VAL A 33 35.93 -13.08 39.62
C VAL A 33 34.70 -13.30 40.52
N THR A 34 33.52 -13.50 39.93
CA THR A 34 32.27 -13.73 40.69
C THR A 34 32.14 -15.14 41.23
N GLY A 35 33.11 -16.02 40.92
CA GLY A 35 32.97 -17.44 41.08
C GLY A 35 33.45 -18.09 42.38
N GLY A 36 34.03 -17.36 43.33
CA GLY A 36 34.51 -18.00 44.55
C GLY A 36 34.94 -17.08 45.68
N HIS A 37 34.95 -17.62 46.91
CA HIS A 37 35.51 -17.01 48.13
C HIS A 37 37.05 -16.92 48.05
N THR A 38 37.63 -15.99 48.83
CA THR A 38 39.06 -15.62 48.85
C THR A 38 40.04 -16.81 48.92
N ALA A 39 39.68 -17.92 49.57
CA ALA A 39 40.53 -19.12 49.72
C ALA A 39 40.75 -19.90 48.40
N TYR A 40 39.76 -19.95 47.50
CA TYR A 40 39.89 -20.65 46.21
C TYR A 40 40.70 -19.84 45.20
N MET A 41 40.68 -18.50 45.33
CA MET A 41 41.50 -17.63 44.50
C MET A 41 42.99 -17.81 44.82
N GLU A 42 43.33 -17.98 46.11
CA GLU A 42 44.69 -18.28 46.58
C GLU A 42 45.16 -19.67 46.11
N SER A 43 44.32 -20.71 46.19
CA SER A 43 44.66 -22.05 45.71
C SER A 43 44.78 -22.15 44.19
N SER A 44 43.89 -21.49 43.44
CA SER A 44 43.85 -21.54 41.97
C SER A 44 45.01 -20.81 41.29
N VAL A 45 45.59 -19.81 41.98
CA VAL A 45 46.71 -19.01 41.48
C VAL A 45 48.05 -19.52 42.02
N MET A 46 48.13 -19.95 43.29
CA MET A 46 49.40 -20.37 43.91
C MET A 46 49.68 -21.88 43.78
N HIS A 47 48.65 -22.74 43.64
CA HIS A 47 48.76 -24.20 43.55
C HIS A 47 48.08 -24.71 42.27
N TRP A 48 48.59 -24.28 41.12
CA TRP A 48 47.98 -24.53 39.82
C TRP A 48 47.94 -26.02 39.44
N THR A 49 46.75 -26.51 39.06
CA THR A 49 46.54 -27.84 38.46
C THR A 49 45.58 -27.75 37.28
N ILE A 50 45.85 -28.52 36.22
CA ILE A 50 45.08 -28.50 34.95
C ILE A 50 43.59 -28.91 35.13
N LEU A 51 43.30 -29.73 36.14
CA LEU A 51 41.95 -30.25 36.43
C LEU A 51 41.18 -29.42 37.48
N GLY A 52 41.89 -28.65 38.31
CA GLY A 52 41.33 -27.93 39.45
C GLY A 52 41.31 -26.41 39.33
N SER A 53 42.10 -25.83 38.41
CA SER A 53 42.13 -24.38 38.16
C SER A 53 41.50 -24.02 36.82
N ILE A 54 40.75 -22.91 36.80
CA ILE A 54 40.14 -22.34 35.58
C ILE A 54 40.77 -20.98 35.23
N PHE A 55 41.79 -20.57 36.00
CA PHE A 55 42.52 -19.33 35.82
C PHE A 55 43.04 -19.14 34.38
N GLU A 56 43.58 -20.19 33.77
CA GLU A 56 44.08 -20.15 32.40
C GLU A 56 42.99 -19.93 31.35
N LEU A 57 41.73 -20.31 31.60
CA LEU A 57 40.62 -20.04 30.67
C LEU A 57 40.20 -18.58 30.72
N ALA A 58 40.23 -17.97 31.91
CA ALA A 58 40.01 -16.54 32.06
C ALA A 58 41.14 -15.73 31.41
N CYS A 59 42.40 -16.12 31.63
CA CYS A 59 43.56 -15.53 30.96
C CYS A 59 43.50 -15.69 29.43
N LEU A 60 43.09 -16.86 28.94
CA LEU A 60 42.90 -17.12 27.52
C LEU A 60 41.79 -16.23 26.93
N GLY A 61 40.66 -16.08 27.62
CA GLY A 61 39.56 -15.18 27.23
C GLY A 61 40.01 -13.71 27.12
N LEU A 62 40.79 -13.24 28.08
CA LEU A 62 41.33 -11.87 28.09
C LEU A 62 42.40 -11.68 26.99
N PHE A 63 43.25 -12.68 26.79
CA PHE A 63 44.26 -12.67 25.73
C PHE A 63 43.62 -12.65 24.33
N LYS A 64 42.57 -13.46 24.10
CA LYS A 64 41.74 -13.42 22.89
C LYS A 64 41.14 -12.04 22.67
N MET A 65 40.52 -11.48 23.71
CA MET A 65 39.92 -10.15 23.68
C MET A 65 40.90 -9.09 23.20
N LEU A 66 42.15 -9.11 23.63
CA LEU A 66 43.13 -8.13 23.16
C LEU A 66 43.63 -8.45 21.75
N PHE A 67 43.98 -9.71 21.50
CA PHE A 67 44.71 -10.12 20.31
C PHE A 67 43.82 -10.22 19.06
N VAL A 68 42.68 -10.90 19.18
CA VAL A 68 41.75 -11.14 18.08
C VAL A 68 41.01 -9.86 17.72
N PHE A 69 40.72 -9.00 18.71
CA PHE A 69 40.20 -7.66 18.49
C PHE A 69 41.17 -6.79 17.70
N TYR A 70 42.46 -6.82 18.03
CA TYR A 70 43.50 -6.14 17.25
C TYR A 70 43.59 -6.69 15.83
N ALA A 71 43.56 -8.01 15.66
CA ALA A 71 43.60 -8.65 14.35
C ALA A 71 42.41 -8.24 13.47
N PHE A 72 41.17 -8.22 13.99
CA PHE A 72 40.01 -7.76 13.23
C PHE A 72 40.04 -6.26 12.92
N THR A 73 40.59 -5.44 13.81
CA THR A 73 40.80 -4.00 13.56
C THR A 73 41.80 -3.81 12.41
N LYS A 74 42.96 -4.46 12.49
CA LYS A 74 44.00 -4.40 11.46
C LYS A 74 43.53 -4.97 10.12
N MET A 75 42.74 -6.04 10.11
CA MET A 75 42.16 -6.61 8.90
C MET A 75 41.18 -5.65 8.22
N GLU A 76 40.41 -4.89 9.00
CA GLU A 76 39.53 -3.84 8.49
C GLU A 76 40.36 -2.68 7.92
N ASP A 77 41.33 -2.15 8.66
CA ASP A 77 42.18 -1.03 8.22
C ASP A 77 42.94 -1.36 6.94
N VAL A 78 43.54 -2.56 6.84
CA VAL A 78 44.24 -3.01 5.62
C VAL A 78 43.25 -3.25 4.47
N SER A 79 42.04 -3.72 4.76
CA SER A 79 41.01 -3.89 3.73
C SER A 79 40.50 -2.56 3.17
N LEU A 80 40.50 -1.50 3.99
CA LEU A 80 40.20 -0.13 3.58
C LEU A 80 41.37 0.50 2.83
N ALA A 81 42.62 0.35 3.30
CA ALA A 81 43.80 0.86 2.61
C ALA A 81 43.99 0.23 1.21
N LEU A 82 43.61 -1.04 1.03
CA LEU A 82 43.61 -1.72 -0.27
C LEU A 82 42.56 -1.16 -1.26
N LEU A 83 41.61 -0.33 -0.82
CA LEU A 83 40.69 0.35 -1.73
C LEU A 83 41.33 1.57 -2.37
N ASP A 84 42.11 2.33 -1.60
CA ASP A 84 42.83 3.50 -2.09
C ASP A 84 44.07 3.09 -2.89
N PHE A 85 44.67 1.94 -2.55
CA PHE A 85 45.87 1.40 -3.20
C PHE A 85 45.69 -0.08 -3.63
N PRO A 86 44.87 -0.36 -4.67
CA PRO A 86 44.47 -1.73 -5.04
C PRO A 86 45.62 -2.61 -5.54
N PHE A 87 46.73 -2.01 -5.98
CA PHE A 87 47.88 -2.74 -6.51
C PHE A 87 49.00 -2.98 -5.51
N ASP A 88 48.90 -2.48 -4.27
CA ASP A 88 49.94 -2.66 -3.26
C ASP A 88 50.07 -4.13 -2.83
N ALA A 89 51.24 -4.71 -3.13
CA ALA A 89 51.55 -6.10 -2.81
C ALA A 89 51.77 -6.33 -1.31
N SER A 90 52.26 -5.32 -0.59
CA SER A 90 52.56 -5.39 0.85
C SER A 90 51.27 -5.50 1.67
N LEU A 91 50.26 -4.68 1.34
CA LEU A 91 48.95 -4.68 1.99
C LEU A 91 48.18 -5.99 1.72
N ARG A 92 48.26 -6.55 0.50
CA ARG A 92 47.65 -7.85 0.18
C ARG A 92 48.27 -9.00 0.97
N SER A 93 49.60 -8.99 1.10
CA SER A 93 50.33 -9.96 1.91
C SER A 93 49.97 -9.83 3.39
N CYS A 94 49.90 -8.60 3.91
CA CYS A 94 49.49 -8.32 5.29
C CYS A 94 48.07 -8.81 5.60
N LYS A 95 47.11 -8.55 4.70
CA LYS A 95 45.72 -9.04 4.83
C LYS A 95 45.66 -10.56 4.86
N LYS A 96 46.35 -11.23 3.94
CA LYS A 96 46.37 -12.71 3.85
C LYS A 96 47.01 -13.33 5.10
N SER A 97 48.14 -12.78 5.55
CA SER A 97 48.83 -13.21 6.76
C SER A 97 47.95 -13.06 8.01
N SER A 98 47.27 -11.91 8.16
CA SER A 98 46.38 -11.65 9.29
C SER A 98 45.17 -12.61 9.33
N HIS A 99 44.60 -12.97 8.17
CA HIS A 99 43.50 -13.95 8.11
C HIS A 99 43.96 -15.36 8.50
N ILE A 100 45.08 -15.83 7.92
CA ILE A 100 45.62 -17.16 8.21
C ILE A 100 45.97 -17.27 9.70
N PHE A 101 46.58 -16.22 10.26
CA PHE A 101 46.96 -16.18 11.66
C PHE A 101 45.74 -16.20 12.60
N THR A 102 44.69 -15.43 12.28
CA THR A 102 43.47 -15.39 13.09
C THR A 102 42.77 -16.76 13.09
N ILE A 103 42.65 -17.42 11.92
CA ILE A 103 42.05 -18.76 11.83
C ILE A 103 42.86 -19.78 12.62
N PHE A 104 44.18 -19.79 12.47
CA PHE A 104 45.06 -20.71 13.19
C PHE A 104 44.94 -20.52 14.72
N PHE A 105 44.93 -19.27 15.18
CA PHE A 105 44.79 -18.95 16.60
C PHE A 105 43.43 -19.37 17.16
N SER A 106 42.32 -19.05 16.48
CA SER A 106 40.98 -19.45 16.91
C SER A 106 40.81 -20.99 16.93
N LEU A 107 41.45 -21.70 15.99
CA LEU A 107 41.45 -23.17 15.97
C LEU A 107 42.22 -23.76 17.15
N LEU A 108 43.41 -23.23 17.45
CA LEU A 108 44.23 -23.66 18.59
C LEU A 108 43.52 -23.41 19.93
N SER A 109 42.86 -22.26 20.04
CA SER A 109 42.00 -21.89 21.17
C SER A 109 40.84 -22.88 21.37
N LEU A 110 40.12 -23.23 20.29
CA LEU A 110 39.03 -24.19 20.35
C LEU A 110 39.53 -25.57 20.75
N ALA A 111 40.65 -26.02 20.19
CA ALA A 111 41.26 -27.30 20.55
C ALA A 111 41.63 -27.35 22.04
N TYR A 112 42.21 -26.27 22.58
CA TYR A 112 42.58 -26.18 23.98
C TYR A 112 41.36 -26.18 24.91
N THR A 113 40.36 -25.33 24.65
CA THR A 113 39.14 -25.22 25.47
C THR A 113 38.30 -26.49 25.43
N ALA A 114 38.18 -27.14 24.26
CA ALA A 114 37.47 -28.40 24.11
C ALA A 114 38.19 -29.55 24.82
N THR A 115 39.52 -29.64 24.70
CA THR A 115 40.31 -30.67 25.40
C THR A 115 40.20 -30.51 26.91
N LYS A 116 40.29 -29.27 27.41
CA LYS A 116 40.15 -28.98 28.83
C LYS A 116 38.74 -29.27 29.34
N GLY A 117 37.70 -28.86 28.60
CA GLY A 117 36.31 -29.19 28.91
C GLY A 117 36.07 -30.70 28.96
N GLY A 118 36.68 -31.46 28.03
CA GLY A 118 36.65 -32.92 28.01
C GLY A 118 37.35 -33.57 29.20
N LEU A 119 38.52 -33.07 29.61
CA LEU A 119 39.25 -33.57 30.78
C LEU A 119 38.48 -33.32 32.09
N ILE A 120 37.88 -32.14 32.24
CA ILE A 120 37.03 -31.81 33.41
C ILE A 120 35.77 -32.68 33.43
N LEU A 121 35.12 -32.86 32.28
CA LEU A 121 33.96 -33.74 32.16
C LEU A 121 34.33 -35.20 32.49
N ASN A 122 35.48 -35.68 32.02
CA ASN A 122 35.99 -37.01 32.33
C ASN A 122 36.28 -37.18 33.84
N ALA A 123 36.85 -36.16 34.49
CA ALA A 123 37.08 -36.17 35.93
C ALA A 123 35.77 -36.18 36.74
N ILE A 124 34.77 -35.40 36.33
CA ILE A 124 33.43 -35.39 36.96
C ILE A 124 32.74 -36.76 36.82
N LEU A 125 32.91 -37.43 35.69
CA LEU A 125 32.22 -38.69 35.41
C LEU A 125 32.94 -39.93 35.97
N ASN A 126 34.28 -39.92 36.01
CA ASN A 126 35.08 -41.13 36.24
C ASN A 126 36.02 -41.06 37.46
N ASP A 127 36.24 -39.89 38.07
CA ASP A 127 37.08 -39.77 39.28
C ASP A 127 36.23 -39.54 40.54
N PRO A 128 36.07 -40.56 41.42
CA PRO A 128 35.26 -40.45 42.63
C PRO A 128 35.86 -39.53 43.70
N LYS A 129 37.12 -39.06 43.54
CA LYS A 129 37.79 -38.13 44.45
C LYS A 129 37.73 -36.67 43.98
N TYR A 130 37.04 -36.38 42.87
CA TYR A 130 36.95 -35.04 42.30
C TYR A 130 36.03 -34.13 43.12
N GLU A 131 36.58 -33.05 43.69
CA GLU A 131 35.78 -32.01 44.35
C GLU A 131 35.09 -31.10 43.31
N LEU A 132 33.77 -30.96 43.44
CA LEU A 132 32.98 -30.19 42.48
C LEU A 132 33.33 -28.69 42.53
N MET A 133 33.77 -28.15 41.40
CA MET A 133 34.01 -26.71 41.26
C MET A 133 32.70 -25.90 41.34
N HIS A 134 32.81 -24.65 41.79
CA HIS A 134 31.68 -23.72 41.89
C HIS A 134 30.92 -23.56 40.55
N VAL A 135 29.64 -23.20 40.62
CA VAL A 135 28.74 -23.25 39.46
C VAL A 135 29.17 -22.30 38.33
N THR A 136 29.64 -21.10 38.68
CA THR A 136 30.16 -20.09 37.74
C THR A 136 31.36 -20.58 36.94
N TYR A 137 32.17 -21.46 37.52
CA TYR A 137 33.35 -22.04 36.89
C TYR A 137 32.98 -23.11 35.84
N ASN A 138 31.93 -23.88 36.11
CA ASN A 138 31.36 -24.76 35.09
C ASN A 138 30.74 -23.97 33.93
N VAL A 139 30.09 -22.84 34.23
CA VAL A 139 29.57 -21.91 33.21
C VAL A 139 30.72 -21.32 32.39
N LEU A 140 31.84 -20.97 33.01
CA LEU A 140 33.04 -20.45 32.34
C LEU A 140 33.66 -21.47 31.37
N VAL A 141 33.71 -22.75 31.74
CA VAL A 141 34.18 -23.82 30.84
C VAL A 141 33.26 -23.94 29.63
N ILE A 142 31.95 -23.99 29.83
CA ILE A 142 30.95 -24.10 28.74
C ILE A 142 30.99 -22.86 27.85
N SER A 143 30.99 -21.65 28.43
CA SER A 143 31.05 -20.41 27.68
C SER A 143 32.34 -20.33 26.87
N SER A 144 33.49 -20.73 27.44
CA SER A 144 34.77 -20.70 26.73
C SER A 144 34.78 -21.59 25.48
N VAL A 145 34.11 -22.75 25.51
CA VAL A 145 33.99 -23.63 24.33
C VAL A 145 33.05 -23.02 23.28
N VAL A 146 31.90 -22.49 23.72
CA VAL A 146 30.91 -21.86 22.83
C VAL A 146 31.49 -20.62 22.13
N PHE A 147 32.14 -19.73 22.89
CA PHE A 147 32.76 -18.53 22.33
C PHE A 147 33.97 -18.87 21.44
N SER A 148 34.78 -19.87 21.77
CA SER A 148 35.86 -20.34 20.87
C SER A 148 35.34 -20.88 19.55
N PHE A 149 34.19 -21.55 19.57
CA PHE A 149 33.54 -22.05 18.35
C PHE A 149 32.96 -20.91 17.51
N LEU A 150 32.28 -19.95 18.14
CA LEU A 150 31.79 -18.74 17.47
C LEU A 150 32.94 -17.91 16.88
N GLU A 151 34.05 -17.78 17.60
CA GLU A 151 35.27 -17.12 17.15
C GLU A 151 35.81 -17.78 15.87
N LEU A 152 35.92 -19.12 15.84
CA LEU A 152 36.34 -19.87 14.65
C LEU A 152 35.40 -19.63 13.46
N ILE A 153 34.07 -19.62 13.68
CA ILE A 153 33.09 -19.31 12.63
C ILE A 153 33.32 -17.89 12.09
N THR A 154 33.54 -16.90 12.97
CA THR A 154 33.85 -15.53 12.52
C THR A 154 35.20 -15.45 11.80
N ALA A 155 36.21 -16.20 12.22
CA ALA A 155 37.50 -16.23 11.54
C ALA A 155 37.39 -16.84 10.13
N LEU A 156 36.62 -17.94 9.97
CA LEU A 156 36.39 -18.61 8.69
C LEU A 156 35.52 -17.81 7.72
N THR A 157 34.51 -17.11 8.22
CA THR A 157 33.61 -16.27 7.40
C THR A 157 34.18 -14.88 7.10
N GLY A 158 35.19 -14.44 7.87
CA GLY A 158 35.82 -13.14 7.76
C GLY A 158 36.31 -12.74 6.36
N PRO A 159 37.03 -13.61 5.61
CA PRO A 159 37.47 -13.29 4.25
C PRO A 159 36.32 -12.94 3.29
N HIS A 160 35.18 -13.64 3.40
CA HIS A 160 34.01 -13.38 2.55
C HIS A 160 33.38 -12.02 2.88
N PHE A 161 33.19 -11.71 4.16
CA PHE A 161 32.61 -10.45 4.60
C PHE A 161 33.54 -9.26 4.37
N MET A 162 34.85 -9.41 4.55
CA MET A 162 35.84 -8.35 4.26
C MET A 162 35.95 -8.06 2.77
N ARG A 163 35.70 -9.05 1.89
CA ARG A 163 35.58 -8.83 0.45
C ARG A 163 34.27 -8.12 0.08
N LYS A 164 33.17 -8.40 0.78
CA LYS A 164 31.90 -7.67 0.63
C LYS A 164 31.95 -6.25 1.19
N LEU A 165 32.75 -5.98 2.21
CA LEU A 165 32.94 -4.62 2.74
C LEU A 165 33.44 -3.66 1.65
N GLN A 166 34.24 -4.17 0.72
CA GLN A 166 34.73 -3.44 -0.47
C GLN A 166 33.63 -3.18 -1.52
N LEU A 167 32.52 -3.95 -1.48
CA LEU A 167 31.39 -3.88 -2.42
C LEU A 167 30.17 -3.14 -1.86
N ILE A 168 30.08 -2.90 -0.55
CA ILE A 168 28.94 -2.26 0.14
C ILE A 168 29.04 -0.71 0.09
N ARG A 169 29.95 -0.15 -0.72
CA ARG A 169 30.02 1.30 -0.94
C ARG A 169 28.74 1.77 -1.63
N ILE A 170 27.94 2.57 -0.92
CA ILE A 170 26.92 3.41 -1.54
C ILE A 170 27.58 4.76 -1.77
N GLU A 171 27.78 5.12 -3.04
CA GLU A 171 28.07 6.49 -3.40
C GLU A 171 26.79 7.31 -3.19
N HIS A 172 26.72 8.06 -2.09
CA HIS A 172 25.58 8.94 -1.85
C HIS A 172 25.79 10.23 -2.64
N THR A 173 25.13 10.35 -3.79
CA THR A 173 24.72 11.63 -4.35
C THR A 173 23.25 11.81 -4.07
N VAL A 174 22.94 12.28 -2.85
CA VAL A 174 21.56 12.54 -2.42
C VAL A 174 21.49 13.99 -1.97
N ASN A 175 20.49 14.72 -2.47
CA ASN A 175 20.12 16.03 -1.94
C ASN A 175 19.48 15.81 -0.56
N ASP A 176 19.97 16.50 0.48
CA ASP A 176 19.49 16.37 1.86
C ASP A 176 17.98 16.65 2.02
N GLU A 177 17.33 17.27 1.02
CA GLU A 177 15.91 17.64 1.04
C GLU A 177 14.93 16.47 0.85
N ASP A 178 15.31 15.40 0.12
CA ASP A 178 14.38 14.30 -0.21
C ASP A 178 14.22 13.29 0.93
N GLU A 179 15.30 12.99 1.67
CA GLU A 179 15.25 12.12 2.86
C GLU A 179 14.50 12.78 4.04
N GLU A 180 14.59 14.10 4.19
CA GLU A 180 13.86 14.81 5.24
C GLU A 180 12.36 14.87 4.96
N LYS A 181 11.94 14.98 3.69
CA LYS A 181 10.53 14.97 3.28
C LYS A 181 9.86 13.62 3.56
N GLU A 182 10.52 12.50 3.25
CA GLU A 182 9.98 11.15 3.54
C GLU A 182 9.84 10.89 5.05
N LYS A 183 10.85 11.24 5.86
CA LYS A 183 10.80 11.05 7.33
C LYS A 183 9.76 11.95 8.02
N LYS A 184 9.60 13.20 7.56
CA LYS A 184 8.57 14.13 8.07
C LYS A 184 7.15 13.69 7.66
N GLY A 185 6.95 13.20 6.43
CA GLY A 185 5.65 12.68 5.97
C GLY A 185 5.14 11.48 6.78
N SER A 186 6.00 10.49 7.02
CA SER A 186 5.61 9.26 7.74
C SER A 186 5.20 9.50 9.20
N SER A 187 5.91 10.36 9.94
CA SER A 187 5.63 10.65 11.35
C SER A 187 4.41 11.56 11.55
N ALA A 188 4.19 12.54 10.65
CA ALA A 188 3.00 13.40 10.68
C ALA A 188 1.70 12.62 10.41
N ASN A 189 1.76 11.57 9.58
CA ASN A 189 0.59 10.75 9.23
C ASN A 189 0.10 9.89 10.40
N LEU A 190 0.98 9.34 11.25
CA LEU A 190 0.57 8.47 12.36
C LEU A 190 -0.28 9.22 13.41
N GLY A 191 0.12 10.45 13.75
CA GLY A 191 -0.62 11.30 14.68
C GLY A 191 -2.02 11.65 14.16
N ARG A 192 -2.13 11.87 12.85
CA ARG A 192 -3.42 12.12 12.19
C ARG A 192 -4.30 10.89 12.12
N VAL A 193 -3.73 9.71 11.85
CA VAL A 193 -4.42 8.41 11.90
C VAL A 193 -5.04 8.18 13.28
N LEU A 194 -4.28 8.43 14.36
CA LEU A 194 -4.80 8.33 15.73
C LEU A 194 -5.89 9.38 16.03
N ALA A 195 -5.78 10.57 15.45
CA ALA A 195 -6.77 11.62 15.64
C ALA A 195 -8.17 11.25 15.09
N LEU A 196 -8.26 10.30 14.14
CA LEU A 196 -9.54 9.82 13.60
C LEU A 196 -10.42 9.15 14.66
N ALA A 197 -9.83 8.56 15.71
CA ALA A 197 -10.55 7.89 16.79
C ALA A 197 -10.80 8.77 18.02
N LYS A 198 -10.50 10.07 17.97
CA LYS A 198 -10.79 11.03 19.06
C LYS A 198 -12.25 10.97 19.55
N PRO A 199 -13.26 10.87 18.68
CA PRO A 199 -14.65 10.81 19.13
C PRO A 199 -15.01 9.53 19.89
N GLU A 200 -14.25 8.45 19.70
CA GLU A 200 -14.43 7.14 20.31
C GLU A 200 -13.55 6.92 21.56
N VAL A 201 -12.88 7.96 22.07
CA VAL A 201 -11.96 7.85 23.23
C VAL A 201 -12.61 7.21 24.45
N TRP A 202 -13.89 7.46 24.70
CA TRP A 202 -14.65 6.80 25.78
C TRP A 202 -14.69 5.26 25.60
N LEU A 203 -15.07 4.79 24.41
CA LEU A 203 -15.13 3.35 24.11
C LEU A 203 -13.75 2.71 24.17
N ILE A 204 -12.74 3.38 23.62
CA ILE A 204 -11.36 2.92 23.68
C ILE A 204 -10.89 2.83 25.13
N SER A 205 -11.19 3.82 25.96
CA SER A 205 -10.82 3.82 27.38
C SER A 205 -11.48 2.67 28.15
N LEU A 206 -12.77 2.42 27.94
CA LEU A 206 -13.46 1.26 28.51
C LEU A 206 -12.84 -0.07 28.03
N GLY A 207 -12.53 -0.15 26.74
CA GLY A 207 -11.84 -1.29 26.15
C GLY A 207 -10.45 -1.52 26.73
N MET A 208 -9.72 -0.45 27.08
CA MET A 208 -8.40 -0.51 27.71
C MET A 208 -8.48 -1.05 29.14
N VAL A 209 -9.53 -0.69 29.91
CA VAL A 209 -9.78 -1.30 31.23
C VAL A 209 -10.02 -2.81 31.09
N GLY A 210 -10.88 -3.21 30.13
CA GLY A 210 -11.09 -4.63 29.80
C GLY A 210 -9.81 -5.33 29.34
N LEU A 211 -8.94 -4.65 28.61
CA LEU A 211 -7.64 -5.17 28.21
C LEU A 211 -6.72 -5.44 29.40
N ILE A 212 -6.62 -4.50 30.33
CA ILE A 212 -5.79 -4.67 31.52
C ILE A 212 -6.31 -5.85 32.35
N GLY A 213 -7.63 -5.94 32.57
CA GLY A 213 -8.24 -7.06 33.30
C GLY A 213 -8.02 -8.42 32.63
N ALA A 214 -8.21 -8.50 31.31
CA ALA A 214 -7.97 -9.73 30.55
C ALA A 214 -6.49 -10.13 30.55
N SER A 215 -5.58 -9.14 30.46
CA SER A 215 -4.13 -9.38 30.45
C SER A 215 -3.63 -9.82 31.82
N ALA A 216 -4.16 -9.23 32.91
CA ALA A 216 -3.88 -9.65 34.28
C ALA A 216 -4.33 -11.10 34.54
N SER A 217 -5.52 -11.48 34.06
CA SER A 217 -6.00 -12.88 34.13
C SER A 217 -5.09 -13.84 33.38
N ALA A 218 -4.72 -13.52 32.13
CA ALA A 218 -3.79 -14.33 31.34
C ALA A 218 -2.41 -14.46 31.99
N MET A 219 -1.93 -13.38 32.62
CA MET A 219 -0.67 -13.38 33.37
C MET A 219 -0.77 -14.14 34.69
N ALA A 220 -1.91 -14.18 35.36
CA ALA A 220 -2.06 -14.94 36.60
C ALA A 220 -2.01 -16.46 36.36
N ALA A 221 -2.49 -16.92 35.21
CA ALA A 221 -2.69 -18.34 34.94
C ALA A 221 -1.44 -19.23 35.17
N PRO A 222 -0.24 -18.90 34.62
CA PRO A 222 0.94 -19.73 34.82
C PRO A 222 1.37 -19.87 36.29
N LEU A 223 1.26 -18.80 37.10
CA LEU A 223 1.54 -18.85 38.54
C LEU A 223 0.61 -19.82 39.28
N PHE A 224 -0.69 -19.78 38.96
CA PHE A 224 -1.66 -20.66 39.58
C PHE A 224 -1.48 -22.11 39.13
N PHE A 225 -1.09 -22.35 37.87
CA PHE A 225 -0.67 -23.68 37.42
C PHE A 225 0.50 -24.22 38.24
N GLY A 226 1.53 -23.41 38.52
CA GLY A 226 2.60 -23.81 39.41
C GLY A 226 2.12 -24.16 40.81
N ARG A 227 1.24 -23.33 41.39
CA ARG A 227 0.67 -23.61 42.72
C ARG A 227 -0.14 -24.91 42.75
N VAL A 228 -0.86 -25.24 41.69
CA VAL A 228 -1.56 -26.53 41.57
C VAL A 228 -0.55 -27.69 41.60
N VAL A 229 0.56 -27.57 40.88
CA VAL A 229 1.61 -28.59 40.88
C VAL A 229 2.27 -28.72 42.25
N ASP A 230 2.60 -27.61 42.91
CA ASP A 230 3.19 -27.63 44.24
C ASP A 230 2.24 -28.28 45.28
N GLU A 231 0.95 -27.90 45.28
CA GLU A 231 -0.07 -28.53 46.14
C GLU A 231 -0.26 -30.01 45.84
N ALA A 232 -0.25 -30.41 44.56
CA ALA A 232 -0.39 -31.82 44.19
C ALA A 232 0.81 -32.69 44.60
N VAL A 233 2.01 -32.09 44.68
CA VAL A 233 3.24 -32.78 45.08
C VAL A 233 3.40 -32.82 46.61
N THR A 234 2.93 -31.81 47.32
CA THR A 234 3.15 -31.66 48.77
C THR A 234 1.97 -32.07 49.66
N SER A 235 0.72 -31.94 49.18
CA SER A 235 -0.48 -32.19 49.97
C SER A 235 -1.03 -33.61 49.78
N THR A 236 -1.40 -34.28 50.88
CA THR A 236 -2.06 -35.61 50.87
C THR A 236 -3.58 -35.55 50.65
N SER A 237 -4.17 -34.36 50.54
CA SER A 237 -5.62 -34.13 50.37
C SER A 237 -5.91 -33.23 49.17
N MET A 238 -6.98 -33.56 48.44
CA MET A 238 -7.43 -32.81 47.25
C MET A 238 -8.00 -31.41 47.59
N ALA A 239 -8.24 -31.09 48.86
CA ALA A 239 -8.85 -29.83 49.27
C ALA A 239 -8.03 -28.59 48.84
N GLY A 240 -6.70 -28.64 48.96
CA GLY A 240 -5.79 -27.56 48.53
C GLY A 240 -5.83 -27.33 47.03
N VAL A 241 -5.69 -28.42 46.27
CA VAL A 241 -5.79 -28.42 44.79
C VAL A 241 -7.14 -27.87 44.33
N ASN A 242 -8.26 -28.34 44.89
CA ASN A 242 -9.60 -27.87 44.55
C ASN A 242 -9.77 -26.36 44.77
N LYS A 243 -9.22 -25.82 45.86
CA LYS A 243 -9.26 -24.38 46.17
C LYS A 243 -8.48 -23.56 45.14
N VAL A 244 -7.26 -23.99 44.79
CA VAL A 244 -6.42 -23.28 43.80
C VAL A 244 -7.07 -23.34 42.40
N VAL A 245 -7.62 -24.50 42.01
CA VAL A 245 -8.34 -24.67 40.74
C VAL A 245 -9.61 -23.81 40.69
N LEU A 246 -10.38 -23.72 41.77
CA LEU A 246 -11.57 -22.86 41.83
C LEU A 246 -11.21 -21.38 41.67
N ILE A 247 -10.12 -20.92 42.31
CA ILE A 247 -9.62 -19.54 42.15
C ILE A 247 -9.18 -19.30 40.70
N LEU A 248 -8.44 -20.24 40.09
CA LEU A 248 -8.03 -20.15 38.69
C LEU A 248 -9.24 -20.08 37.74
N PHE A 249 -10.28 -20.87 38.00
CA PHE A 249 -11.52 -20.82 37.24
C PHE A 249 -12.20 -19.45 37.34
N LEU A 250 -12.29 -18.87 38.54
CA LEU A 250 -12.86 -17.53 38.75
C LEU A 250 -12.01 -16.44 38.06
N ILE A 251 -10.68 -16.57 38.05
CA ILE A 251 -9.78 -15.68 37.31
C ILE A 251 -10.01 -15.78 35.80
N PHE A 252 -10.21 -16.98 35.27
CA PHE A 252 -10.55 -17.17 33.85
C PHE A 252 -11.92 -16.60 33.50
N LEU A 253 -12.92 -16.79 34.36
CA LEU A 253 -14.26 -16.22 34.15
C LEU A 253 -14.20 -14.68 34.12
N GLY A 254 -13.52 -14.05 35.09
CA GLY A 254 -13.31 -12.61 35.10
C GLY A 254 -12.53 -12.10 33.89
N GLY A 255 -11.46 -12.82 33.51
CA GLY A 255 -10.65 -12.52 32.33
C GLY A 255 -11.45 -12.63 31.02
N ALA A 256 -12.34 -13.63 30.90
CA ALA A 256 -13.20 -13.81 29.74
C ALA A 256 -14.19 -12.65 29.59
N ILE A 257 -14.83 -12.21 30.69
CA ILE A 257 -15.73 -11.05 30.69
C ILE A 257 -14.97 -9.78 30.28
N CYS A 258 -13.77 -9.55 30.85
CA CYS A 258 -12.93 -8.41 30.49
C CYS A 258 -12.51 -8.45 29.00
N SER A 259 -12.19 -9.64 28.48
CA SER A 259 -11.85 -9.83 27.07
C SER A 259 -13.04 -9.56 26.15
N MET A 260 -14.25 -9.95 26.56
CA MET A 260 -15.49 -9.66 25.84
C MET A 260 -15.75 -8.16 25.77
N ILE A 261 -15.64 -7.44 26.90
CA ILE A 261 -15.78 -5.98 26.94
C ILE A 261 -14.75 -5.31 26.04
N ARG A 262 -13.47 -5.72 26.14
CA ARG A 262 -12.40 -5.23 25.28
C ARG A 262 -12.75 -5.43 23.79
N SER A 263 -13.10 -6.66 23.42
CA SER A 263 -13.37 -7.01 22.02
C SER A 263 -14.55 -6.20 21.48
N TRP A 264 -15.65 -6.10 22.23
CA TRP A 264 -16.81 -5.33 21.82
C TRP A 264 -16.48 -3.84 21.65
N CYS A 265 -15.79 -3.22 22.62
CA CYS A 265 -15.45 -1.80 22.57
C CYS A 265 -14.54 -1.45 21.40
N PHE A 266 -13.44 -2.20 21.19
CA PHE A 266 -12.49 -1.93 20.11
C PHE A 266 -13.10 -2.19 18.72
N THR A 267 -13.90 -3.25 18.57
CA THR A 267 -14.58 -3.55 17.30
C THR A 267 -15.61 -2.48 16.97
N LEU A 268 -16.46 -2.08 17.93
CA LEU A 268 -17.46 -1.03 17.72
C LEU A 268 -16.82 0.32 17.40
N ALA A 269 -15.76 0.69 18.12
CA ALA A 269 -14.98 1.90 17.81
C ALA A 269 -14.41 1.84 16.38
N GLY A 270 -13.89 0.68 15.96
CA GLY A 270 -13.39 0.47 14.60
C GLY A 270 -14.46 0.71 13.54
N THR A 271 -15.64 0.11 13.69
CA THR A 271 -16.75 0.28 12.74
C THR A 271 -17.19 1.75 12.62
N ARG A 272 -17.20 2.50 13.72
CA ARG A 272 -17.54 3.94 13.70
C ARG A 272 -16.47 4.77 12.98
N VAL A 273 -15.19 4.49 13.24
CA VAL A 273 -14.06 5.16 12.59
C VAL A 273 -14.07 4.93 11.08
N VAL A 274 -14.25 3.68 10.63
CA VAL A 274 -14.24 3.37 9.18
C VAL A 274 -15.45 3.97 8.46
N CYS A 275 -16.64 3.97 9.09
CA CYS A 275 -17.83 4.57 8.49
C CYS A 275 -17.63 6.08 8.25
N ARG A 276 -17.11 6.78 9.26
CA ARG A 276 -16.76 8.21 9.14
C ARG A 276 -15.68 8.44 8.09
N LEU A 277 -14.62 7.64 8.10
CA LEU A 277 -13.51 7.75 7.16
C LEU A 277 -13.98 7.55 5.71
N ARG A 278 -14.81 6.53 5.46
CA ARG A 278 -15.40 6.28 4.14
C ARG A 278 -16.30 7.42 3.69
N ASN A 279 -17.14 7.95 4.57
CA ASN A 279 -18.01 9.09 4.23
C ASN A 279 -17.20 10.33 3.86
N THR A 280 -16.18 10.67 4.64
CA THR A 280 -15.32 11.84 4.35
C THR A 280 -14.48 11.63 3.08
N LEU A 281 -13.93 10.43 2.88
CA LEU A 281 -13.14 10.11 1.69
C LEU A 281 -14.01 10.13 0.44
N PHE A 282 -15.20 9.52 0.47
CA PHE A 282 -16.14 9.55 -0.65
C PHE A 282 -16.56 10.97 -1.00
N ALA A 283 -16.90 11.78 0.01
CA ALA A 283 -17.19 13.20 -0.19
C ALA A 283 -16.01 13.96 -0.81
N SER A 284 -14.76 13.65 -0.42
CA SER A 284 -13.59 14.26 -1.05
C SER A 284 -13.41 13.83 -2.50
N ILE A 285 -13.62 12.55 -2.81
CA ILE A 285 -13.44 12.00 -4.17
C ILE A 285 -14.47 12.59 -5.15
N ILE A 286 -15.76 12.62 -4.79
CA ILE A 286 -16.81 13.07 -5.72
C ILE A 286 -16.72 14.58 -6.04
N ARG A 287 -16.03 15.34 -5.19
CA ARG A 287 -15.77 16.78 -5.33
C ARG A 287 -14.64 17.14 -6.29
N GLN A 288 -13.85 16.15 -6.72
CA GLN A 288 -12.73 16.40 -7.60
C GLN A 288 -13.21 16.70 -9.02
N GLU A 289 -12.44 17.50 -9.75
CA GLU A 289 -12.75 17.84 -11.14
C GLU A 289 -12.60 16.63 -12.09
N VAL A 290 -13.19 16.71 -13.30
CA VAL A 290 -13.18 15.60 -14.27
C VAL A 290 -11.76 15.19 -14.66
N ALA A 291 -10.84 16.16 -14.79
CA ALA A 291 -9.41 15.89 -15.05
C ALA A 291 -8.76 14.92 -14.05
N PHE A 292 -9.19 14.94 -12.78
CA PHE A 292 -8.73 13.99 -11.78
C PHE A 292 -9.16 12.55 -12.13
N PHE A 293 -10.37 12.36 -12.63
CA PHE A 293 -10.89 11.04 -13.02
C PHE A 293 -10.31 10.53 -14.34
N ASP A 294 -9.87 11.41 -15.23
CA ASP A 294 -9.17 11.01 -16.46
C ASP A 294 -7.78 10.43 -16.19
N THR A 295 -7.16 10.86 -15.09
CA THR A 295 -5.80 10.46 -14.70
C THR A 295 -5.77 9.37 -13.63
N ASN A 296 -6.90 9.13 -12.94
CA ASN A 296 -7.01 8.13 -11.87
C ASN A 296 -8.05 7.07 -12.23
N ARG A 297 -7.67 5.79 -12.18
CA ARG A 297 -8.57 4.68 -12.50
C ARG A 297 -9.68 4.56 -11.43
N THR A 298 -10.94 4.47 -11.86
CA THR A 298 -12.10 4.31 -10.95
C THR A 298 -12.00 3.08 -10.04
N GLY A 299 -11.44 1.96 -10.55
CA GLY A 299 -11.19 0.76 -9.78
C GLY A 299 -10.19 0.99 -8.62
N GLU A 300 -9.20 1.85 -8.83
CA GLU A 300 -8.24 2.22 -7.80
C GLU A 300 -8.90 3.04 -6.70
N LEU A 301 -9.72 4.04 -7.04
CA LEU A 301 -10.47 4.85 -6.08
C LEU A 301 -11.43 4.01 -5.24
N THR A 302 -12.09 3.03 -5.86
CA THR A 302 -12.99 2.07 -5.18
C THR A 302 -12.22 1.14 -4.23
N SER A 303 -11.03 0.69 -4.62
CA SER A 303 -10.14 -0.09 -3.77
C SER A 303 -9.65 0.73 -2.57
N ARG A 304 -9.28 2.00 -2.77
CA ARG A 304 -8.91 2.92 -1.68
C ARG A 304 -10.07 3.10 -0.68
N LEU A 305 -11.30 3.27 -1.18
CA LEU A 305 -12.49 3.42 -0.33
C LEU A 305 -12.80 2.16 0.48
N SER A 306 -12.60 0.96 -0.07
CA SER A 306 -12.93 -0.31 0.57
C SER A 306 -11.77 -0.90 1.39
N SER A 307 -10.64 -1.18 0.74
CA SER A 307 -9.48 -1.89 1.28
C SER A 307 -8.61 -1.00 2.16
N ASP A 308 -8.15 0.16 1.65
CA ASP A 308 -7.22 1.01 2.40
C ASP A 308 -7.88 1.56 3.68
N THR A 309 -9.17 1.94 3.63
CA THR A 309 -9.88 2.40 4.83
C THR A 309 -10.01 1.30 5.88
N GLN A 310 -10.16 0.04 5.46
CA GLN A 310 -10.21 -1.12 6.36
C GLN A 310 -8.85 -1.36 7.04
N VAL A 311 -7.75 -1.21 6.30
CA VAL A 311 -6.40 -1.33 6.84
C VAL A 311 -6.15 -0.25 7.89
N VAL A 312 -6.50 1.01 7.60
CA VAL A 312 -6.36 2.13 8.55
C VAL A 312 -7.25 1.92 9.78
N GLN A 313 -8.48 1.44 9.61
CA GLN A 313 -9.36 1.09 10.73
C GLN A 313 -8.71 0.08 11.69
N ASN A 314 -8.21 -1.02 11.14
CA ASN A 314 -7.59 -2.09 11.93
C ASN A 314 -6.38 -1.58 12.70
N ALA A 315 -5.59 -0.69 12.09
CA ALA A 315 -4.43 -0.08 12.71
C ALA A 315 -4.79 0.77 13.94
N VAL A 316 -5.81 1.62 13.83
CA VAL A 316 -6.23 2.55 14.90
C VAL A 316 -6.93 1.84 16.06
N THR A 317 -7.46 0.63 15.84
CA THR A 317 -8.30 -0.05 16.83
C THR A 317 -7.69 -1.38 17.27
N VAL A 318 -7.83 -2.42 16.46
CA VAL A 318 -7.42 -3.79 16.80
C VAL A 318 -5.92 -3.89 17.04
N ASN A 319 -5.10 -3.32 16.15
CA ASN A 319 -3.64 -3.47 16.24
C ASN A 319 -3.06 -2.73 17.44
N ILE A 320 -3.57 -1.54 17.77
CA ILE A 320 -3.19 -0.82 19.00
C ILE A 320 -3.61 -1.62 20.24
N SER A 321 -4.83 -2.17 20.26
CA SER A 321 -5.27 -3.05 21.34
C SER A 321 -4.33 -4.25 21.51
N MET A 322 -3.95 -4.90 20.42
CA MET A 322 -3.02 -6.02 20.45
C MET A 322 -1.61 -5.62 20.87
N LEU A 323 -1.11 -4.47 20.39
CA LEU A 323 0.19 -3.92 20.75
C LEU A 323 0.28 -3.73 22.26
N VAL A 324 -0.69 -3.02 22.86
CA VAL A 324 -0.73 -2.78 24.30
C VAL A 324 -0.84 -4.09 25.07
N ARG A 325 -1.72 -5.00 24.65
CA ARG A 325 -1.89 -6.32 25.30
C ARG A 325 -0.58 -7.11 25.31
N TYR A 326 0.09 -7.25 24.18
CA TYR A 326 1.32 -8.03 24.10
C TYR A 326 2.48 -7.35 24.81
N SER A 327 2.59 -6.02 24.75
CA SER A 327 3.58 -5.29 25.56
C SER A 327 3.36 -5.50 27.05
N PHE A 328 2.11 -5.41 27.53
CA PHE A 328 1.78 -5.65 28.93
C PHE A 328 2.05 -7.11 29.34
N GLN A 329 1.69 -8.06 28.48
CA GLN A 329 1.95 -9.49 28.72
C GLN A 329 3.44 -9.81 28.76
N ILE A 330 4.26 -9.23 27.86
CA ILE A 330 5.72 -9.43 27.83
C ILE A 330 6.35 -8.83 29.09
N LEU A 331 6.12 -7.54 29.34
CA LEU A 331 6.71 -6.83 30.49
C LEU A 331 6.29 -7.46 31.81
N GLY A 332 5.00 -7.76 31.94
CA GLY A 332 4.43 -8.37 33.12
C GLY A 332 4.94 -9.80 33.35
N SER A 333 5.02 -10.63 32.31
CA SER A 333 5.56 -11.99 32.44
C SER A 333 7.04 -11.97 32.82
N ILE A 334 7.85 -11.10 32.19
CA ILE A 334 9.27 -10.96 32.51
C ILE A 334 9.45 -10.49 33.97
N ALA A 335 8.65 -9.52 34.44
CA ALA A 335 8.71 -9.06 35.82
C ALA A 335 8.39 -10.18 36.82
N ILE A 336 7.35 -10.98 36.54
CA ILE A 336 6.99 -12.14 37.37
C ILE A 336 8.10 -13.21 37.32
N MET A 337 8.71 -13.46 36.16
CA MET A 337 9.83 -14.40 36.02
C MET A 337 11.05 -13.98 36.85
N PHE A 338 11.41 -12.69 36.82
CA PHE A 338 12.48 -12.14 37.68
C PHE A 338 12.18 -12.32 39.16
N SER A 339 10.92 -12.13 39.57
CA SER A 339 10.51 -12.34 40.98
C SER A 339 10.59 -13.81 41.42
N GLN A 340 10.48 -14.76 40.50
CA GLN A 340 10.60 -16.20 40.80
C GLN A 340 12.06 -16.68 40.78
N SER A 341 12.82 -16.33 39.74
CA SER A 341 14.23 -16.68 39.63
C SER A 341 14.94 -15.73 38.67
N ALA A 342 15.77 -14.84 39.21
CA ALA A 342 16.63 -13.97 38.41
C ALA A 342 17.63 -14.77 37.56
N ALA A 343 18.11 -15.91 38.05
CA ALA A 343 19.08 -16.76 37.35
C ALA A 343 18.47 -17.41 36.11
N LEU A 344 17.28 -18.02 36.21
CA LEU A 344 16.58 -18.60 35.04
C LEU A 344 16.15 -17.51 34.04
N THR A 345 15.76 -16.34 34.55
CA THR A 345 15.40 -15.20 33.68
C THR A 345 16.60 -14.70 32.89
N GLY A 346 17.79 -14.64 33.51
CA GLY A 346 19.04 -14.33 32.82
C GLY A 346 19.37 -15.32 31.70
N VAL A 347 19.17 -16.63 31.93
CA VAL A 347 19.35 -17.66 30.89
C VAL A 347 18.41 -17.40 29.71
N LEU A 348 17.12 -17.15 29.96
CA LEU A 348 16.18 -16.85 28.87
C LEU A 348 16.52 -15.55 28.12
N LEU A 349 16.85 -14.48 28.85
CA LEU A 349 17.18 -13.19 28.25
C LEU A 349 18.48 -13.23 27.44
N SER A 350 19.42 -14.14 27.74
CA SER A 350 20.64 -14.32 26.94
C SER A 350 20.35 -14.72 25.49
N VAL A 351 19.20 -15.36 25.24
CA VAL A 351 18.79 -15.83 23.92
C VAL A 351 18.11 -14.72 23.10
N VAL A 352 17.51 -13.72 23.76
CA VAL A 352 16.75 -12.65 23.10
C VAL A 352 17.58 -11.83 22.10
N PRO A 353 18.81 -11.35 22.42
CA PRO A 353 19.66 -10.64 21.46
C PRO A 353 19.96 -11.44 20.19
N ILE A 354 20.16 -12.76 20.32
CA ILE A 354 20.46 -13.65 19.18
C ILE A 354 19.28 -13.66 18.21
N ILE A 355 18.06 -13.85 18.73
CA ILE A 355 16.83 -13.85 17.92
C ILE A 355 16.59 -12.46 17.32
N ALA A 356 16.74 -11.39 18.10
CA ALA A 356 16.49 -10.02 17.65
C ALA A 356 17.40 -9.62 16.48
N ILE A 357 18.70 -9.95 16.55
CA ILE A 357 19.65 -9.66 15.48
C ILE A 357 19.30 -10.45 14.22
N GLY A 358 18.99 -11.74 14.36
CA GLY A 358 18.54 -12.58 13.26
C GLY A 358 17.30 -12.02 12.57
N ALA A 359 16.30 -11.58 13.35
CA ALA A 359 15.05 -11.02 12.85
C ALA A 359 15.27 -9.71 12.07
N VAL A 360 16.14 -8.82 12.53
CA VAL A 360 16.44 -7.55 11.82
C VAL A 360 17.12 -7.81 10.48
N GLN A 361 18.10 -8.72 10.42
CA GLN A 361 18.79 -9.06 9.18
C GLN A 361 17.85 -9.73 8.17
N TYR A 362 17.07 -10.70 8.65
CA TYR A 362 16.05 -11.36 7.85
C TYR A 362 15.02 -10.36 7.33
N GLY A 363 14.51 -9.46 8.17
CA GLY A 363 13.52 -8.45 7.80
C GLY A 363 14.00 -7.56 6.66
N ARG A 364 15.24 -7.04 6.74
CA ARG A 364 15.82 -6.21 5.65
C ARG A 364 15.98 -6.98 4.35
N TYR A 365 16.43 -8.23 4.42
CA TYR A 365 16.60 -9.08 3.25
C TYR A 365 15.25 -9.37 2.57
N VAL A 366 14.23 -9.74 3.34
CA VAL A 366 12.91 -10.10 2.81
C VAL A 366 12.16 -8.88 2.29
N GLN A 367 12.29 -7.70 2.89
CA GLN A 367 11.66 -6.47 2.40
C GLN A 367 11.96 -6.19 0.92
N VAL A 368 13.24 -6.32 0.51
CA VAL A 368 13.66 -6.08 -0.88
C VAL A 368 13.06 -7.11 -1.84
N ILE A 369 13.06 -8.39 -1.45
CA ILE A 369 12.53 -9.46 -2.30
C ILE A 369 11.00 -9.40 -2.36
N GLN A 370 10.35 -9.04 -1.25
CA GLN A 370 8.90 -8.87 -1.17
C GLN A 370 8.42 -7.74 -2.08
N LYS A 371 9.18 -6.63 -2.17
CA LYS A 371 8.90 -5.56 -3.14
C LYS A 371 8.93 -6.09 -4.58
N ASN A 372 10.03 -6.72 -4.99
CA ASN A 372 10.15 -7.29 -6.34
C ASN A 372 9.09 -8.36 -6.65
N PHE A 373 8.67 -9.13 -5.64
CA PHE A 373 7.57 -10.09 -5.76
C PHE A 373 6.23 -9.40 -6.07
N GLN A 374 5.93 -8.28 -5.40
CA GLN A 374 4.71 -7.49 -5.63
C GLN A 374 4.74 -6.80 -6.99
N ASP A 375 5.88 -6.22 -7.38
CA ASP A 375 6.04 -5.59 -8.70
C ASP A 375 5.78 -6.60 -9.82
N ALA A 376 6.42 -7.78 -9.77
CA ALA A 376 6.21 -8.85 -10.75
C ALA A 376 4.79 -9.43 -10.73
N LEU A 377 4.11 -9.40 -9.58
CA LEU A 377 2.70 -9.80 -9.47
C LEU A 377 1.77 -8.76 -10.12
N GLY A 378 2.12 -7.47 -10.02
CA GLY A 378 1.42 -6.38 -10.71
C GLY A 378 1.50 -6.49 -12.24
N ASP A 379 2.67 -6.85 -12.78
CA ASP A 379 2.86 -7.10 -14.21
C ASP A 379 1.95 -8.24 -14.71
N ALA A 380 1.90 -9.36 -13.97
CA ALA A 380 1.01 -10.47 -14.27
C ALA A 380 -0.48 -10.08 -14.17
N GLY A 381 -0.84 -9.26 -13.18
CA GLY A 381 -2.18 -8.71 -13.03
C GLY A 381 -2.60 -7.84 -14.21
N THR A 382 -1.67 -7.03 -14.73
CA THR A 382 -1.90 -6.18 -15.92
C THR A 382 -2.17 -7.03 -17.15
N ALA A 383 -1.37 -8.08 -17.39
CA ALA A 383 -1.60 -9.02 -18.49
C ALA A 383 -2.95 -9.75 -18.40
N ALA A 384 -3.39 -10.10 -17.19
CA ALA A 384 -4.70 -10.71 -16.97
C ALA A 384 -5.84 -9.72 -17.20
N GLU A 385 -5.72 -8.48 -16.71
CA GLU A 385 -6.70 -7.42 -16.91
C GLU A 385 -6.93 -7.13 -18.39
N GLU A 386 -5.85 -7.02 -19.18
CA GLU A 386 -5.91 -6.80 -20.64
C GLU A 386 -6.66 -7.94 -21.34
N ALA A 387 -6.31 -9.20 -21.05
CA ALA A 387 -6.94 -10.35 -21.69
C ALA A 387 -8.42 -10.53 -21.30
N LEU A 388 -8.77 -10.30 -20.03
CA LEU A 388 -10.14 -10.48 -19.54
C LEU A 388 -11.06 -9.33 -19.95
N SER A 389 -10.58 -8.08 -19.90
CA SER A 389 -11.33 -6.92 -20.38
C SER A 389 -11.61 -7.02 -21.89
N SER A 390 -10.67 -7.62 -22.63
CA SER A 390 -10.77 -7.83 -24.08
C SER A 390 -11.20 -9.25 -24.46
N ILE A 391 -11.96 -9.95 -23.61
CA ILE A 391 -12.27 -11.38 -23.82
C ILE A 391 -12.95 -11.67 -25.16
N ARG A 392 -13.79 -10.76 -25.66
CA ARG A 392 -14.43 -10.91 -26.98
C ARG A 392 -13.39 -10.92 -28.10
N THR A 393 -12.38 -10.05 -28.02
CA THR A 393 -11.24 -10.01 -28.95
C THR A 393 -10.40 -11.27 -28.85
N VAL A 394 -10.06 -11.69 -27.63
CA VAL A 394 -9.30 -12.93 -27.42
C VAL A 394 -10.03 -14.12 -28.05
N ARG A 395 -11.37 -14.21 -27.88
CA ARG A 395 -12.18 -15.28 -28.49
C ARG A 395 -12.32 -15.13 -30.01
N SER A 396 -12.54 -13.93 -30.53
CA SER A 396 -12.75 -13.71 -31.97
C SER A 396 -11.49 -13.99 -32.78
N PHE A 397 -10.30 -13.79 -32.18
CA PHE A 397 -9.02 -14.04 -32.82
C PHE A 397 -8.36 -15.36 -32.40
N ILE A 398 -9.06 -16.23 -31.65
CA ILE A 398 -8.51 -17.52 -31.15
C ILE A 398 -7.17 -17.30 -30.41
N GLY A 399 -7.09 -16.20 -29.66
CA GLY A 399 -5.90 -15.71 -28.98
C GLY A 399 -5.66 -16.34 -27.60
N GLU A 400 -6.50 -17.29 -27.16
CA GLU A 400 -6.41 -17.90 -25.82
C GLU A 400 -5.01 -18.48 -25.54
N PRO A 401 -4.37 -19.24 -26.44
CA PRO A 401 -3.03 -19.79 -26.18
C PRO A 401 -1.98 -18.70 -25.94
N LYS A 402 -2.04 -17.60 -26.70
CA LYS A 402 -1.10 -16.47 -26.59
C LYS A 402 -1.31 -15.71 -25.27
N ALA A 403 -2.57 -15.49 -24.89
CA ALA A 403 -2.92 -14.86 -23.62
C ALA A 403 -2.45 -15.70 -22.42
N ILE A 404 -2.68 -17.01 -22.45
CA ILE A 404 -2.21 -17.95 -21.42
C ILE A 404 -0.69 -17.90 -21.29
N GLN A 405 0.04 -17.98 -22.41
CA GLN A 405 1.50 -17.96 -22.41
C GLN A 405 2.07 -16.63 -21.89
N SER A 406 1.46 -15.51 -22.25
CA SER A 406 1.86 -14.18 -21.76
C SER A 406 1.73 -14.10 -20.24
N TYR A 407 0.58 -14.51 -19.70
CA TYR A 407 0.36 -14.56 -18.27
C TYR A 407 1.33 -15.53 -17.56
N GLU A 408 1.55 -16.73 -18.13
CA GLU A 408 2.48 -17.73 -17.59
C GLU A 408 3.92 -17.18 -17.47
N LYS A 409 4.37 -16.42 -18.47
CA LYS A 409 5.69 -15.79 -18.45
C LYS A 409 5.82 -14.77 -17.31
N GLU A 410 4.82 -13.90 -17.15
CA GLU A 410 4.85 -12.84 -16.14
C GLU A 410 4.69 -13.40 -14.72
N ILE A 411 3.74 -14.33 -14.51
CA ILE A 411 3.56 -14.98 -13.20
C ILE A 411 4.79 -15.84 -12.82
N GLY A 412 5.51 -16.38 -13.81
CA GLY A 412 6.75 -17.12 -13.60
C GLY A 412 7.85 -16.29 -12.91
N LYS A 413 7.93 -14.98 -13.17
CA LYS A 413 8.85 -14.06 -12.47
C LYS A 413 8.48 -13.94 -11.00
N SER A 414 7.19 -13.73 -10.70
CA SER A 414 6.67 -13.67 -9.34
C SER A 414 6.97 -14.98 -8.58
N TYR A 415 6.78 -16.13 -9.22
CA TYR A 415 7.11 -17.44 -8.65
C TYR A 415 8.60 -17.56 -8.24
N HIS A 416 9.54 -17.02 -9.02
CA HIS A 416 10.97 -17.06 -8.69
C HIS A 416 11.30 -16.26 -7.41
N TYR A 417 10.71 -15.08 -7.25
CA TYR A 417 10.85 -14.32 -6.01
C TYR A 417 10.16 -15.01 -4.84
N GLY A 418 8.96 -15.57 -5.08
CA GLY A 418 8.21 -16.35 -4.09
C GLY A 418 9.02 -17.54 -3.56
N LYS A 419 9.73 -18.28 -4.42
CA LYS A 419 10.62 -19.38 -4.02
C LYS A 419 11.75 -18.91 -3.09
N ARG A 420 12.34 -17.75 -3.36
CA ARG A 420 13.39 -17.16 -2.50
C ARG A 420 12.83 -16.73 -1.14
N ILE A 421 11.65 -16.11 -1.13
CA ILE A 421 10.93 -15.75 0.11
C ILE A 421 10.61 -17.01 0.92
N ALA A 422 10.08 -18.05 0.28
CA ALA A 422 9.76 -19.32 0.93
C ALA A 422 11.00 -19.97 1.56
N ALA A 423 12.14 -20.01 0.84
CA ALA A 423 13.39 -20.53 1.38
C ALA A 423 13.90 -19.69 2.56
N ALA A 424 13.87 -18.35 2.45
CA ALA A 424 14.26 -17.46 3.53
C ALA A 424 13.38 -17.64 4.79
N ASN A 425 12.07 -17.76 4.60
CA ASN A 425 11.10 -18.06 5.66
C ASN A 425 11.40 -19.39 6.34
N GLY A 426 11.61 -20.45 5.57
CA GLY A 426 11.90 -21.78 6.08
C GLY A 426 13.18 -21.81 6.92
N VAL A 427 14.26 -21.22 6.42
CA VAL A 427 15.55 -21.14 7.14
C VAL A 427 15.41 -20.31 8.42
N PHE A 428 14.77 -19.15 8.34
CA PHE A 428 14.57 -18.28 9.50
C PHE A 428 13.74 -18.96 10.60
N ASN A 429 12.58 -19.52 10.24
CA ASN A 429 11.72 -20.23 11.19
C ASN A 429 12.41 -21.45 11.79
N GLY A 430 13.21 -22.18 10.99
CA GLY A 430 14.00 -23.31 11.48
C GLY A 430 15.05 -22.89 12.52
N ILE A 431 15.83 -21.85 12.23
CA ILE A 431 16.86 -21.34 13.15
C ILE A 431 16.22 -20.77 14.43
N VAL A 432 15.20 -19.92 14.30
CA VAL A 432 14.49 -19.35 15.46
C VAL A 432 13.84 -20.45 16.29
N GLY A 433 13.21 -21.44 15.65
CA GLY A 433 12.62 -22.59 16.31
C GLY A 433 13.64 -23.41 17.10
N LEU A 434 14.80 -23.71 16.52
CA LEU A 434 15.89 -24.41 17.19
C LEU A 434 16.40 -23.63 18.42
N VAL A 435 16.60 -22.31 18.26
CA VAL A 435 17.08 -21.44 19.34
C VAL A 435 16.05 -21.35 20.48
N MET A 436 14.76 -21.23 20.16
CA MET A 436 13.68 -21.17 21.16
C MET A 436 13.50 -22.50 21.90
N GLN A 437 13.50 -23.63 21.19
CA GLN A 437 13.40 -24.94 21.84
C GLN A 437 14.66 -25.28 22.63
N GLY A 438 15.85 -24.87 22.15
CA GLY A 438 17.09 -24.94 22.91
C GLY A 438 17.03 -24.11 24.19
N ALA A 439 16.45 -22.91 24.15
CA ALA A 439 16.24 -22.08 25.35
C ALA A 439 15.33 -22.77 26.37
N ILE A 440 14.23 -23.38 25.92
CA ILE A 440 13.34 -24.20 26.76
C ILE A 440 14.10 -25.36 27.40
N ALA A 441 14.91 -26.10 26.63
CA ALA A 441 15.71 -27.20 27.14
C ALA A 441 16.75 -26.73 28.17
N LEU A 442 17.39 -25.57 27.95
CA LEU A 442 18.33 -24.96 28.89
C LEU A 442 17.65 -24.52 30.18
N VAL A 443 16.46 -23.91 30.09
CA VAL A 443 15.65 -23.53 31.25
C VAL A 443 15.22 -24.77 32.03
N LEU A 444 14.84 -25.85 31.36
CA LEU A 444 14.47 -27.11 32.00
C LEU A 444 15.67 -27.78 32.69
N TRP A 445 16.83 -27.81 32.04
CA TRP A 445 18.06 -28.38 32.60
C TRP A 445 18.54 -27.59 33.83
N TYR A 446 18.66 -26.27 33.70
CA TYR A 446 19.13 -25.42 34.78
C TYR A 446 18.08 -25.30 35.90
N GLY A 447 16.80 -25.21 35.54
CA GLY A 447 15.68 -25.19 36.48
C GLY A 447 15.56 -26.51 37.24
N GLY A 448 15.72 -27.65 36.57
CA GLY A 448 15.77 -28.97 37.21
C GLY A 448 16.92 -29.08 38.20
N LYS A 449 18.08 -28.49 37.90
CA LYS A 449 19.20 -28.38 38.84
C LYS A 449 18.82 -27.53 40.07
N LEU A 450 18.14 -26.40 39.89
CA LEU A 450 17.67 -25.57 41.00
C LEU A 450 16.62 -26.28 41.87
N VAL A 451 15.74 -27.09 41.26
CA VAL A 451 14.80 -27.96 42.00
C VAL A 451 15.54 -29.03 42.81
N PHE A 452 16.55 -29.66 42.21
CA PHE A 452 17.39 -30.65 42.91
C PHE A 452 18.14 -30.03 44.10
N LEU A 453 18.62 -28.79 43.97
CA LEU A 453 19.25 -28.05 45.07
C LEU A 453 18.23 -27.67 46.16
N ASN A 454 17.01 -27.27 45.78
CA ASN A 454 15.92 -26.97 46.72
C ASN A 454 15.59 -28.15 47.65
N ASN A 455 15.64 -29.38 47.11
CA ASN A 455 15.41 -30.60 47.88
C ASN A 455 16.52 -30.89 48.91
N LYS A 456 17.70 -30.27 48.77
CA LYS A 456 18.83 -30.39 49.71
C LYS A 456 18.88 -29.21 50.69
N ASP A 457 18.70 -28.00 50.18
CA ASP A 457 18.65 -26.75 50.96
C ASP A 457 17.55 -25.83 50.36
N PRO A 458 16.44 -25.62 51.08
CA PRO A 458 15.32 -24.79 50.62
C PRO A 458 15.69 -23.32 50.36
N THR A 459 16.83 -22.85 50.87
CA THR A 459 17.30 -21.47 50.67
C THR A 459 18.03 -21.27 49.34
N GLN A 460 18.38 -22.35 48.63
CA GLN A 460 19.26 -22.32 47.45
C GLN A 460 18.59 -22.75 46.12
N GLY A 461 17.28 -23.01 46.10
CA GLY A 461 16.60 -23.57 44.94
C GLY A 461 15.19 -23.04 44.66
N ILE A 462 14.48 -23.70 43.74
CA ILE A 462 13.10 -23.37 43.34
C ILE A 462 12.20 -24.61 43.49
N THR A 463 10.89 -24.43 43.63
CA THR A 463 9.92 -25.54 43.67
C THR A 463 9.63 -26.09 42.27
N VAL A 464 9.04 -27.30 42.21
CA VAL A 464 8.59 -27.91 40.95
C VAL A 464 7.53 -27.02 40.29
N GLY A 465 6.61 -26.47 41.05
CA GLY A 465 5.58 -25.56 40.58
C GLY A 465 6.12 -24.21 40.10
N GLN A 466 7.15 -23.66 40.74
CA GLN A 466 7.86 -22.49 40.23
C GLN A 466 8.51 -22.77 38.87
N LEU A 467 9.17 -23.92 38.72
CA LEU A 467 9.72 -24.33 37.42
C LEU A 467 8.62 -24.50 36.35
N THR A 468 7.49 -25.13 36.69
CA THR A 468 6.34 -25.25 35.77
C THR A 468 5.78 -23.88 35.38
N SER A 469 5.61 -22.97 36.34
CA SER A 469 5.16 -21.59 36.08
C SER A 469 6.12 -20.88 35.14
N PHE A 470 7.42 -21.00 35.40
CA PHE A 470 8.48 -20.38 34.62
C PHE A 470 8.48 -20.90 33.17
N MET A 471 8.28 -22.20 32.97
CA MET A 471 8.18 -22.80 31.65
C MET A 471 6.98 -22.25 30.86
N LEU A 472 5.82 -22.15 31.50
CA LEU A 472 4.61 -21.59 30.88
C LEU A 472 4.78 -20.10 30.56
N TYR A 473 5.43 -19.33 31.43
CA TYR A 473 5.77 -17.92 31.12
C TYR A 473 6.74 -17.80 29.95
N THR A 474 7.71 -18.70 29.84
CA THR A 474 8.66 -18.73 28.71
C THR A 474 7.92 -18.89 27.38
N LEU A 475 6.96 -19.82 27.33
CA LEU A 475 6.08 -20.02 26.17
C LEU A 475 5.20 -18.80 25.87
N ASN A 476 4.62 -18.19 26.90
CA ASN A 476 3.77 -16.99 26.74
C ASN A 476 4.56 -15.79 26.20
N VAL A 477 5.76 -15.53 26.73
CA VAL A 477 6.64 -14.45 26.27
C VAL A 477 7.05 -14.69 24.81
N ALA A 478 7.46 -15.92 24.50
CA ALA A 478 7.76 -16.36 23.14
C ALA A 478 6.61 -16.06 22.15
N MET A 479 5.39 -16.50 22.47
CA MET A 479 4.22 -16.25 21.62
C MET A 479 3.89 -14.76 21.51
N ALA A 480 3.94 -14.02 22.63
CA ALA A 480 3.65 -12.60 22.63
C ALA A 480 4.65 -11.80 21.75
N PHE A 481 5.95 -12.16 21.77
CA PHE A 481 6.94 -11.59 20.86
C PHE A 481 6.64 -11.91 19.39
N ALA A 482 6.25 -13.15 19.08
CA ALA A 482 5.90 -13.55 17.73
C ALA A 482 4.70 -12.73 17.19
N PHE A 483 3.65 -12.57 17.99
CA PHE A 483 2.51 -11.73 17.62
C PHE A 483 2.85 -10.24 17.53
N LEU A 484 3.70 -9.73 18.44
CA LEU A 484 4.16 -8.35 18.40
C LEU A 484 4.98 -8.06 17.13
N SER A 485 5.78 -9.02 16.68
CA SER A 485 6.53 -8.95 15.42
C SER A 485 5.59 -8.91 14.20
N ALA A 486 4.53 -9.73 14.19
CA ALA A 486 3.54 -9.71 13.12
C ALA A 486 2.82 -8.35 13.01
N LEU A 487 2.48 -7.72 14.15
CA LEU A 487 1.82 -6.41 14.19
C LEU A 487 2.63 -5.30 13.50
N TYR A 488 3.97 -5.38 13.51
CA TYR A 488 4.81 -4.40 12.83
C TYR A 488 4.49 -4.32 11.33
N GLY A 489 4.32 -5.48 10.68
CA GLY A 489 3.96 -5.54 9.27
C GLY A 489 2.61 -4.90 8.98
N ASP A 490 1.63 -5.08 9.87
CA ASP A 490 0.30 -4.49 9.72
C ASP A 490 0.31 -2.97 9.93
N PHE A 491 1.11 -2.47 10.88
CA PHE A 491 1.32 -1.02 11.03
C PHE A 491 1.97 -0.41 9.79
N MET A 492 2.98 -1.06 9.20
CA MET A 492 3.62 -0.56 7.99
C MET A 492 2.65 -0.51 6.79
N LYS A 493 1.79 -1.52 6.62
CA LYS A 493 0.71 -1.48 5.62
C LYS A 493 -0.24 -0.31 5.86
N ALA A 494 -0.60 -0.06 7.12
CA ALA A 494 -1.49 1.02 7.47
C ALA A 494 -0.90 2.40 7.25
N VAL A 495 0.41 2.58 7.45
CA VAL A 495 1.11 3.84 7.12
C VAL A 495 0.94 4.13 5.61
N GLY A 496 1.26 3.17 4.74
CA GLY A 496 1.12 3.36 3.29
C GLY A 496 -0.33 3.59 2.84
N ALA A 497 -1.29 2.87 3.44
CA ALA A 497 -2.72 3.09 3.17
C ALA A 497 -3.18 4.49 3.63
N SER A 498 -2.74 4.93 4.81
CA SER A 498 -3.12 6.24 5.36
C SER A 498 -2.60 7.40 4.53
N GLU A 499 -1.40 7.29 3.97
CA GLU A 499 -0.82 8.31 3.10
C GLU A 499 -1.66 8.53 1.85
N ARG A 500 -2.03 7.44 1.15
CA ARG A 500 -2.90 7.52 -0.04
C ARG A 500 -4.28 8.10 0.28
N ILE A 501 -4.86 7.70 1.42
CA ILE A 501 -6.16 8.22 1.86
C ILE A 501 -6.07 9.71 2.16
N PHE A 502 -5.07 10.14 2.93
CA PHE A 502 -4.93 11.54 3.30
C PHE A 502 -4.58 12.43 2.12
N MET A 503 -3.78 11.94 1.17
CA MET A 503 -3.54 12.63 -0.09
C MET A 503 -4.86 12.93 -0.84
N LEU A 504 -5.80 11.97 -0.87
CA LEU A 504 -7.12 12.18 -1.47
C LEU A 504 -8.05 13.07 -0.64
N MET A 505 -7.99 12.95 0.69
CA MET A 505 -8.81 13.77 1.59
C MET A 505 -8.38 15.25 1.64
N ASP A 506 -7.09 15.50 1.44
CA ASP A 506 -6.51 16.87 1.49
C ASP A 506 -6.45 17.54 0.13
N ARG A 507 -6.66 16.77 -0.95
CA ARG A 507 -6.67 17.32 -2.30
C ARG A 507 -7.81 18.33 -2.42
N LYS A 508 -7.44 19.59 -2.65
CA LYS A 508 -8.38 20.64 -3.01
C LYS A 508 -8.64 20.55 -4.52
N PRO A 509 -9.90 20.50 -4.96
CA PRO A 509 -10.21 20.49 -6.38
C PRO A 509 -9.78 21.81 -7.01
N GLU A 510 -9.32 21.75 -8.26
CA GLU A 510 -8.93 22.96 -9.01
C GLU A 510 -10.15 23.80 -9.39
N ILE A 511 -11.25 23.11 -9.71
CA ILE A 511 -12.56 23.71 -9.94
C ILE A 511 -13.38 23.48 -8.67
N PRO A 512 -13.64 24.52 -7.84
CA PRO A 512 -14.42 24.37 -6.61
C PRO A 512 -15.88 23.98 -6.94
N GLU A 513 -16.62 23.45 -5.96
CA GLU A 513 -18.06 23.16 -6.15
C GLU A 513 -18.92 24.44 -6.20
N GLU A 514 -18.53 25.42 -5.39
CA GLU A 514 -19.26 26.67 -5.15
C GLU A 514 -18.24 27.80 -4.96
N GLY A 515 -18.69 29.03 -5.18
CA GLY A 515 -17.89 30.24 -5.14
C GLY A 515 -17.68 30.83 -6.53
N GLY A 516 -17.81 32.15 -6.61
CA GLY A 516 -17.77 32.89 -7.87
C GLY A 516 -18.88 33.93 -7.92
N GLN A 517 -19.09 34.49 -9.10
CA GLN A 517 -20.17 35.43 -9.37
C GLN A 517 -21.38 34.72 -9.99
N GLU A 518 -22.58 35.07 -9.53
CA GLU A 518 -23.84 34.78 -10.21
C GLU A 518 -24.26 36.03 -11.01
N ILE A 519 -24.76 35.84 -12.23
CA ILE A 519 -25.18 36.96 -13.10
C ILE A 519 -26.70 36.98 -13.15
N MET A 520 -27.32 38.15 -12.94
CA MET A 520 -28.78 38.28 -13.05
C MET A 520 -29.26 38.19 -14.50
N ASP A 521 -28.58 38.88 -15.42
CA ASP A 521 -28.93 38.92 -16.85
C ASP A 521 -28.10 37.92 -17.66
N PHE A 522 -28.33 36.62 -17.44
CA PHE A 522 -27.69 35.58 -18.25
C PHE A 522 -28.42 35.43 -19.59
N THR A 523 -27.89 36.07 -20.65
CA THR A 523 -28.51 36.09 -21.99
C THR A 523 -28.26 34.81 -22.79
N GLY A 524 -27.29 34.01 -22.38
CA GLY A 524 -26.88 32.79 -23.09
C GLY A 524 -25.96 33.05 -24.28
N GLU A 525 -25.34 34.23 -24.39
CA GLU A 525 -24.24 34.49 -25.32
C GLU A 525 -23.00 33.67 -24.94
N ILE A 526 -22.31 33.08 -25.93
CA ILE A 526 -21.09 32.29 -25.75
C ILE A 526 -19.96 32.91 -26.55
N SER A 527 -18.79 33.13 -25.95
CA SER A 527 -17.59 33.61 -26.66
C SER A 527 -16.36 32.81 -26.26
N LEU A 528 -15.61 32.35 -27.26
CA LEU A 528 -14.26 31.79 -27.10
C LEU A 528 -13.26 32.77 -27.72
N GLU A 529 -12.24 33.13 -26.95
CA GLU A 529 -11.20 34.10 -27.35
C GLU A 529 -9.82 33.43 -27.31
N THR A 530 -9.28 33.09 -28.48
CA THR A 530 -7.91 32.58 -28.68
C THR A 530 -7.60 31.33 -27.83
N VAL A 531 -8.58 30.43 -27.72
CA VAL A 531 -8.51 29.29 -26.80
C VAL A 531 -7.53 28.22 -27.30
N THR A 532 -6.59 27.85 -26.44
CA THR A 532 -5.68 26.70 -26.62
C THR A 532 -5.87 25.73 -25.46
N PHE A 533 -5.88 24.43 -25.73
CA PHE A 533 -6.13 23.43 -24.69
C PHE A 533 -5.48 22.07 -24.97
N THR A 534 -5.06 21.42 -23.88
CA THR A 534 -4.41 20.13 -23.82
C THR A 534 -4.99 19.31 -22.67
N TYR A 535 -5.33 18.04 -22.89
CA TYR A 535 -5.82 17.18 -21.80
C TYR A 535 -4.67 16.81 -20.84
N PRO A 536 -4.87 16.83 -19.52
CA PRO A 536 -3.86 16.41 -18.54
C PRO A 536 -3.40 14.96 -18.70
N SER A 537 -4.26 14.09 -19.24
CA SER A 537 -3.92 12.69 -19.55
C SER A 537 -3.02 12.54 -20.77
N ARG A 538 -2.88 13.57 -21.61
CA ARG A 538 -2.08 13.61 -22.85
C ARG A 538 -1.39 14.98 -23.03
N PRO A 539 -0.43 15.34 -22.16
CA PRO A 539 0.18 16.67 -22.15
C PRO A 539 1.00 17.00 -23.40
N GLU A 540 1.41 15.99 -24.17
CA GLU A 540 2.22 16.17 -25.38
C GLU A 540 1.40 16.58 -26.62
N THR A 541 0.06 16.48 -26.57
CA THR A 541 -0.79 16.67 -27.76
C THR A 541 -1.78 17.83 -27.57
N LYS A 542 -1.49 18.97 -28.21
CA LYS A 542 -2.41 20.12 -28.24
C LYS A 542 -3.67 19.80 -29.03
N ILE A 543 -4.82 19.84 -28.38
CA ILE A 543 -6.11 19.47 -28.97
C ILE A 543 -6.79 20.67 -29.63
N LEU A 544 -6.77 21.83 -28.97
CA LEU A 544 -7.29 23.09 -29.52
C LEU A 544 -6.15 24.10 -29.64
N GLN A 545 -6.16 24.89 -30.71
CA GLN A 545 -5.12 25.86 -31.03
C GLN A 545 -5.74 27.16 -31.55
N ASP A 546 -5.70 28.21 -30.75
CA ASP A 546 -6.19 29.56 -31.14
C ASP A 546 -7.63 29.55 -31.70
N VAL A 547 -8.55 28.88 -30.99
CA VAL A 547 -9.96 28.81 -31.38
C VAL A 547 -10.70 30.05 -30.90
N SER A 548 -11.28 30.81 -31.84
CA SER A 548 -12.05 32.02 -31.54
C SER A 548 -13.38 32.10 -32.29
N PHE A 549 -14.50 32.13 -31.58
CA PHE A 549 -15.84 32.33 -32.16
C PHE A 549 -16.85 32.81 -31.12
N GLU A 550 -17.99 33.29 -31.59
CA GLU A 550 -19.06 33.84 -30.76
C GLU A 550 -20.41 33.24 -31.20
N VAL A 551 -21.31 33.03 -30.25
CA VAL A 551 -22.68 32.54 -30.43
C VAL A 551 -23.63 33.55 -29.81
N GLN A 552 -24.51 34.13 -30.62
CA GLN A 552 -25.47 35.14 -30.15
C GLN A 552 -26.64 34.48 -29.39
N PRO A 553 -27.30 35.21 -28.47
CA PRO A 553 -28.49 34.72 -27.77
C PRO A 553 -29.58 34.18 -28.72
N GLY A 554 -30.07 32.98 -28.44
CA GLY A 554 -31.11 32.31 -29.24
C GLY A 554 -30.65 31.77 -30.60
N GLN A 555 -29.36 31.88 -30.91
CA GLN A 555 -28.78 31.35 -32.15
C GLN A 555 -28.53 29.84 -32.04
N MET A 556 -28.70 29.12 -33.15
CA MET A 556 -28.26 27.73 -33.31
C MET A 556 -26.94 27.70 -34.08
N VAL A 557 -25.87 27.20 -33.45
CA VAL A 557 -24.54 27.08 -34.08
C VAL A 557 -24.13 25.62 -34.16
N ALA A 558 -23.70 25.18 -35.34
CA ALA A 558 -23.25 23.81 -35.58
C ALA A 558 -21.72 23.72 -35.66
N LEU A 559 -21.13 22.84 -34.85
CA LEU A 559 -19.73 22.44 -34.95
C LEU A 559 -19.61 21.21 -35.86
N VAL A 560 -18.86 21.35 -36.95
CA VAL A 560 -18.69 20.30 -37.96
C VAL A 560 -17.20 20.06 -38.20
N GLY A 561 -16.81 18.82 -38.52
CA GLY A 561 -15.41 18.50 -38.81
C GLY A 561 -15.11 17.03 -38.68
N PRO A 562 -13.94 16.56 -39.15
CA PRO A 562 -13.50 15.18 -38.98
C PRO A 562 -13.47 14.75 -37.51
N SER A 563 -13.50 13.43 -37.26
CA SER A 563 -13.27 12.89 -35.93
C SER A 563 -11.89 13.32 -35.42
N GLY A 564 -11.74 13.48 -34.10
CA GLY A 564 -10.49 13.98 -33.49
C GLY A 564 -10.19 15.47 -33.73
N GLY A 565 -11.08 16.22 -34.40
CA GLY A 565 -10.88 17.65 -34.66
C GLY A 565 -10.93 18.58 -33.45
N GLY A 566 -11.42 18.11 -32.29
CA GLY A 566 -11.55 18.91 -31.06
C GLY A 566 -12.98 19.40 -30.73
N LYS A 567 -14.01 18.93 -31.44
CA LYS A 567 -15.41 19.36 -31.26
C LYS A 567 -15.95 19.11 -29.84
N SER A 568 -15.87 17.85 -29.36
CA SER A 568 -16.32 17.50 -28.00
C SER A 568 -15.46 18.15 -26.91
N THR A 569 -14.20 18.47 -27.20
CA THR A 569 -13.33 19.23 -26.30
C THR A 569 -13.85 20.65 -26.06
N ILE A 570 -14.44 21.31 -27.06
CA ILE A 570 -15.08 22.62 -26.88
C ILE A 570 -16.27 22.49 -25.94
N VAL A 571 -17.11 21.47 -26.11
CA VAL A 571 -18.24 21.21 -25.20
C VAL A 571 -17.74 20.96 -23.76
N ASN A 572 -16.68 20.19 -23.58
CA ASN A 572 -16.08 19.95 -22.26
C ASN A 572 -15.54 21.23 -21.59
N LEU A 573 -15.01 22.17 -22.37
CA LEU A 573 -14.60 23.49 -21.87
C LEU A 573 -15.80 24.36 -21.52
N LEU A 574 -16.87 24.33 -22.32
CA LEU A 574 -18.10 25.08 -22.06
C LEU A 574 -18.85 24.57 -20.82
N GLU A 575 -18.79 23.28 -20.53
CA GLU A 575 -19.29 22.67 -19.27
C GLU A 575 -18.39 22.97 -18.06
N ARG A 576 -17.26 23.65 -18.28
CA ARG A 576 -16.23 23.92 -17.27
C ARG A 576 -15.76 22.63 -16.58
N PHE A 577 -15.55 21.57 -17.36
CA PHE A 577 -14.87 20.36 -16.86
C PHE A 577 -13.34 20.56 -16.82
N TYR A 578 -12.83 21.49 -17.64
CA TYR A 578 -11.43 21.88 -17.71
C TYR A 578 -11.31 23.39 -17.89
N PHE A 579 -10.15 23.93 -17.53
CA PHE A 579 -9.75 25.28 -17.93
C PHE A 579 -8.88 25.24 -19.19
N PRO A 580 -8.98 26.25 -20.08
CA PRO A 580 -8.08 26.37 -21.21
C PRO A 580 -6.64 26.67 -20.74
N ASP A 581 -5.64 26.21 -21.50
CA ASP A 581 -4.21 26.51 -21.25
C ASP A 581 -3.92 28.00 -21.47
N SER A 582 -4.57 28.59 -22.48
CA SER A 582 -4.54 30.02 -22.79
C SER A 582 -5.81 30.46 -23.50
N GLY A 583 -6.08 31.77 -23.49
CA GLY A 583 -7.34 32.33 -23.97
C GLY A 583 -8.42 32.36 -22.89
N GLN A 584 -9.64 32.73 -23.26
CA GLN A 584 -10.78 32.84 -22.34
C GLN A 584 -12.04 32.24 -22.96
N VAL A 585 -12.88 31.66 -22.10
CA VAL A 585 -14.25 31.23 -22.44
C VAL A 585 -15.18 32.12 -21.64
N LYS A 586 -16.11 32.81 -22.30
CA LYS A 586 -17.02 33.77 -21.68
C LYS A 586 -18.47 33.38 -21.96
N PHE A 587 -19.32 33.65 -20.98
CA PHE A 587 -20.77 33.61 -21.12
C PHE A 587 -21.35 34.96 -20.74
N SER A 588 -22.21 35.52 -21.60
CA SER A 588 -22.81 36.86 -21.40
C SER A 588 -21.74 37.94 -21.06
N GLY A 589 -20.59 37.87 -21.75
CA GLY A 589 -19.45 38.78 -21.55
C GLY A 589 -18.57 38.53 -20.31
N VAL A 590 -18.91 37.57 -19.44
CA VAL A 590 -18.17 37.27 -18.20
C VAL A 590 -17.36 35.99 -18.35
N ASP A 591 -16.13 35.98 -17.86
CA ASP A 591 -15.24 34.82 -17.89
C ASP A 591 -15.83 33.65 -17.09
N LEU A 592 -15.93 32.49 -17.73
CA LEU A 592 -16.43 31.24 -17.17
C LEU A 592 -15.66 30.84 -15.90
N ALA A 593 -14.37 31.16 -15.81
CA ALA A 593 -13.56 30.88 -14.64
C ALA A 593 -13.99 31.66 -13.37
N SER A 594 -14.70 32.79 -13.54
CA SER A 594 -15.17 33.63 -12.44
C SER A 594 -16.57 33.30 -11.95
N LEU A 595 -17.35 32.53 -12.71
CA LEU A 595 -18.74 32.20 -12.37
C LEU A 595 -18.81 31.20 -11.22
N ASP A 596 -19.94 31.16 -10.51
CA ASP A 596 -20.22 30.05 -9.60
C ASP A 596 -20.54 28.77 -10.40
N PRO A 597 -19.81 27.65 -10.20
CA PRO A 597 -20.00 26.42 -10.96
C PRO A 597 -21.38 25.77 -10.78
N ARG A 598 -21.94 25.81 -9.57
CA ARG A 598 -23.23 25.19 -9.25
C ARG A 598 -24.37 25.94 -9.91
N TRP A 599 -24.37 27.27 -9.81
CA TRP A 599 -25.30 28.15 -10.50
C TRP A 599 -25.17 28.02 -12.03
N PHE A 600 -23.94 28.03 -12.55
CA PHE A 600 -23.69 27.96 -13.99
C PHE A 600 -24.24 26.68 -14.63
N ARG A 601 -24.03 25.52 -13.99
CA ARG A 601 -24.53 24.22 -14.47
C ARG A 601 -26.06 24.06 -14.37
N GLN A 602 -26.76 24.99 -13.71
CA GLN A 602 -28.22 25.06 -13.78
C GLN A 602 -28.71 25.82 -15.02
N ARG A 603 -27.85 26.65 -15.64
CA ARG A 603 -28.17 27.46 -16.82
C ARG A 603 -27.73 26.83 -18.14
N VAL A 604 -26.81 25.87 -18.08
CA VAL A 604 -26.29 25.11 -19.21
C VAL A 604 -26.68 23.64 -19.04
N SER A 605 -27.10 22.98 -20.10
CA SER A 605 -27.33 21.53 -20.07
C SER A 605 -26.77 20.84 -21.30
N LEU A 606 -26.17 19.68 -21.07
CA LEU A 606 -25.61 18.82 -22.10
C LEU A 606 -26.50 17.60 -22.34
N VAL A 607 -26.79 17.33 -23.61
CA VAL A 607 -27.26 16.02 -24.07
C VAL A 607 -26.12 15.34 -24.82
N SER A 608 -25.49 14.36 -24.15
CA SER A 608 -24.36 13.61 -24.70
C SER A 608 -24.79 12.57 -25.74
N GLN A 609 -23.84 12.16 -26.60
CA GLN A 609 -24.03 11.14 -27.63
C GLN A 609 -24.47 9.80 -27.04
N GLU A 610 -23.76 9.33 -26.02
CA GLU A 610 -24.09 8.10 -25.27
C GLU A 610 -24.69 8.47 -23.90
N PRO A 611 -26.02 8.53 -23.77
CA PRO A 611 -26.67 8.90 -22.52
C PRO A 611 -26.46 7.82 -21.44
N VAL A 612 -25.82 8.21 -20.34
CA VAL A 612 -25.67 7.37 -19.15
C VAL A 612 -26.83 7.62 -18.20
N LEU A 613 -27.51 6.53 -17.80
CA LEU A 613 -28.55 6.53 -16.77
C LEU A 613 -28.05 5.85 -15.51
N PHE A 614 -28.46 6.37 -14.36
CA PHE A 614 -28.19 5.77 -13.06
C PHE A 614 -29.13 4.59 -12.82
N ALA A 615 -28.67 3.62 -12.02
CA ALA A 615 -29.45 2.44 -11.63
C ALA A 615 -30.52 2.78 -10.56
N CYS A 616 -31.41 3.71 -10.88
CA CYS A 616 -32.56 4.13 -10.09
C CYS A 616 -33.83 4.13 -10.97
N SER A 617 -34.94 4.66 -10.45
CA SER A 617 -36.18 4.77 -11.21
C SER A 617 -36.04 5.73 -12.39
N ILE A 618 -36.97 5.65 -13.36
CA ILE A 618 -37.05 6.63 -14.46
C ILE A 618 -37.28 8.03 -13.89
N ARG A 619 -38.14 8.16 -12.88
CA ARG A 619 -38.40 9.41 -12.16
C ARG A 619 -37.11 10.04 -11.64
N ASP A 620 -36.33 9.29 -10.86
CA ASP A 620 -35.10 9.77 -10.24
C ASP A 620 -34.02 10.14 -11.27
N ASN A 621 -34.00 9.44 -12.42
CA ASN A 621 -33.11 9.79 -13.53
C ASN A 621 -33.46 11.13 -14.17
N ILE A 622 -34.76 11.43 -14.34
CA ILE A 622 -35.21 12.71 -14.91
C ILE A 622 -34.94 13.84 -13.92
N SER A 623 -35.27 13.67 -12.64
CA SER A 623 -35.09 14.70 -11.59
C SER A 623 -33.70 14.75 -10.98
N TYR A 624 -32.68 14.12 -11.59
CA TYR A 624 -31.35 14.00 -11.00
C TYR A 624 -30.68 15.37 -10.75
N GLY A 625 -30.91 16.34 -11.64
CA GLY A 625 -30.27 17.67 -11.59
C GLY A 625 -30.93 18.67 -10.64
N ARG A 626 -32.21 18.50 -10.31
CA ARG A 626 -32.94 19.34 -9.34
C ARG A 626 -34.12 18.61 -8.73
N ASN A 627 -34.47 18.97 -7.51
CA ASN A 627 -35.73 18.54 -6.90
C ASN A 627 -36.89 19.16 -7.70
N ALA A 628 -37.64 18.31 -8.40
CA ALA A 628 -38.77 18.70 -9.23
C ALA A 628 -40.04 17.98 -8.75
N THR A 629 -41.18 18.61 -8.99
CA THR A 629 -42.50 18.01 -8.74
C THR A 629 -42.84 16.99 -9.81
N ASP A 630 -43.77 16.07 -9.50
CA ASP A 630 -44.22 15.05 -10.45
C ASP A 630 -44.77 15.66 -11.76
N ASP A 631 -45.49 16.77 -11.65
CA ASP A 631 -46.01 17.50 -12.81
C ASP A 631 -44.89 18.01 -13.72
N GLU A 632 -43.82 18.59 -13.15
CA GLU A 632 -42.64 19.02 -13.92
C GLU A 632 -41.93 17.84 -14.59
N ILE A 633 -41.84 16.70 -13.92
CA ILE A 633 -41.26 15.47 -14.47
C ILE A 633 -42.09 14.96 -15.65
N TYR A 634 -43.43 14.99 -15.52
CA TYR A 634 -44.34 14.56 -16.58
C TYR A 634 -44.28 15.48 -17.80
N GLU A 635 -44.24 16.80 -17.59
CA GLU A 635 -44.11 17.76 -18.69
C GLU A 635 -42.76 17.63 -19.40
N ALA A 636 -41.64 17.52 -18.66
CA ALA A 636 -40.33 17.27 -19.26
C ALA A 636 -40.30 15.97 -20.08
N ALA A 637 -40.92 14.90 -19.56
CA ALA A 637 -41.03 13.64 -20.27
C ALA A 637 -41.91 13.72 -21.52
N LYS A 638 -43.00 14.50 -21.51
CA LYS A 638 -43.84 14.74 -22.70
C LYS A 638 -43.07 15.51 -23.76
N MET A 639 -42.39 16.59 -23.38
CA MET A 639 -41.55 17.37 -24.30
C MET A 639 -40.49 16.51 -24.99
N ALA A 640 -39.93 15.54 -24.25
CA ALA A 640 -38.94 14.60 -24.75
C ALA A 640 -39.50 13.36 -25.48
N ASN A 641 -40.81 13.29 -25.78
CA ASN A 641 -41.46 12.10 -26.33
C ASN A 641 -41.27 10.84 -25.46
N ALA A 642 -41.02 10.98 -24.17
CA ALA A 642 -40.76 9.85 -23.26
C ALA A 642 -42.00 9.36 -22.53
N HIS A 643 -42.99 10.24 -22.29
CA HIS A 643 -44.15 9.93 -21.45
C HIS A 643 -44.88 8.65 -21.87
N GLU A 644 -45.19 8.49 -23.16
CA GLU A 644 -45.99 7.37 -23.67
C GLU A 644 -45.38 6.00 -23.39
N PHE A 645 -44.08 5.83 -23.68
CA PHE A 645 -43.42 4.54 -23.43
C PHE A 645 -43.18 4.31 -21.94
N VAL A 646 -42.94 5.37 -21.16
CA VAL A 646 -42.77 5.27 -19.71
C VAL A 646 -44.06 4.81 -19.06
N THR A 647 -45.21 5.37 -19.45
CA THR A 647 -46.53 4.92 -18.96
C THR A 647 -46.91 3.52 -19.43
N GLY A 648 -46.25 3.02 -20.48
CA GLY A 648 -46.44 1.65 -20.97
C GLY A 648 -45.72 0.59 -20.15
N PHE A 649 -44.77 0.96 -19.28
CA PHE A 649 -44.15 0.02 -18.33
C PHE A 649 -45.10 -0.32 -17.19
N GLU A 650 -44.98 -1.53 -16.63
CA GLU A 650 -45.82 -2.03 -15.53
C GLU A 650 -45.74 -1.13 -14.28
N GLU A 651 -44.55 -0.61 -13.97
CA GLU A 651 -44.30 0.29 -12.84
C GLU A 651 -44.25 1.78 -13.26
N GLY A 652 -44.56 2.08 -14.53
CA GLY A 652 -44.57 3.45 -15.04
C GLY A 652 -43.25 4.19 -14.82
N TYR A 653 -43.32 5.36 -14.16
CA TYR A 653 -42.16 6.19 -13.80
C TYR A 653 -41.28 5.60 -12.70
N ASP A 654 -41.80 4.67 -11.92
CA ASP A 654 -41.05 4.04 -10.82
C ASP A 654 -40.23 2.82 -11.31
N THR A 655 -40.37 2.46 -12.60
CA THR A 655 -39.59 1.43 -13.28
C THR A 655 -38.08 1.63 -13.10
N MET A 656 -37.39 0.60 -12.62
CA MET A 656 -35.94 0.60 -12.45
C MET A 656 -35.23 0.36 -13.79
N VAL A 657 -34.35 1.28 -14.22
CA VAL A 657 -33.69 1.18 -15.55
C VAL A 657 -32.47 0.25 -15.58
N GLY A 658 -31.95 -0.14 -14.42
CA GLY A 658 -30.74 -0.97 -14.27
C GLY A 658 -29.43 -0.21 -14.52
N GLU A 659 -28.30 -0.89 -14.34
CA GLU A 659 -26.97 -0.28 -14.54
C GLU A 659 -26.80 0.22 -15.97
N ARG A 660 -26.45 1.51 -16.13
CA ARG A 660 -26.34 2.20 -17.42
C ARG A 660 -27.60 2.07 -18.29
N GLY A 661 -28.77 1.91 -17.66
CA GLY A 661 -30.05 1.79 -18.35
C GLY A 661 -30.17 0.55 -19.22
N ILE A 662 -29.48 -0.56 -18.92
CA ILE A 662 -29.43 -1.76 -19.79
C ILE A 662 -30.82 -2.30 -20.21
N MET A 663 -31.87 -1.98 -19.46
CA MET A 663 -33.25 -2.40 -19.75
C MET A 663 -33.95 -1.55 -20.84
N LEU A 664 -33.32 -0.47 -21.30
CA LEU A 664 -33.89 0.47 -22.27
C LEU A 664 -33.18 0.40 -23.62
N SER A 665 -33.93 0.63 -24.71
CA SER A 665 -33.36 0.81 -26.05
C SER A 665 -32.55 2.11 -26.12
N GLY A 666 -31.63 2.22 -27.09
CA GLY A 666 -30.83 3.44 -27.28
C GLY A 666 -31.68 4.70 -27.38
N GLY A 667 -32.76 4.66 -28.16
CA GLY A 667 -33.66 5.80 -28.37
C GLY A 667 -34.47 6.17 -27.12
N GLN A 668 -34.83 5.19 -26.29
CA GLN A 668 -35.46 5.44 -24.99
C GLN A 668 -34.48 6.14 -24.03
N LYS A 669 -33.21 5.68 -23.98
CA LYS A 669 -32.17 6.33 -23.16
C LYS A 669 -31.95 7.78 -23.57
N GLN A 670 -31.90 8.05 -24.87
CA GLN A 670 -31.74 9.40 -25.40
C GLN A 670 -32.89 10.31 -24.98
N ARG A 671 -34.13 9.87 -25.14
CA ARG A 671 -35.32 10.63 -24.73
C ARG A 671 -35.34 10.92 -23.22
N LEU A 672 -34.94 9.96 -22.38
CA LEU A 672 -34.79 10.22 -20.94
C LEU A 672 -33.66 11.21 -20.62
N ALA A 673 -32.55 11.19 -21.36
CA ALA A 673 -31.50 12.20 -21.21
C ALA A 673 -31.95 13.59 -21.65
N ILE A 674 -32.74 13.70 -22.73
CA ILE A 674 -33.36 14.96 -23.16
C ILE A 674 -34.32 15.48 -22.09
N ALA A 675 -35.18 14.61 -21.53
CA ALA A 675 -36.06 14.99 -20.42
C ALA A 675 -35.25 15.50 -19.20
N ARG A 676 -34.13 14.85 -18.88
CA ARG A 676 -33.22 15.26 -17.79
C ARG A 676 -32.56 16.62 -18.04
N ALA A 677 -32.21 16.93 -19.29
CA ALA A 677 -31.69 18.25 -19.65
C ALA A 677 -32.80 19.32 -19.59
N LEU A 678 -33.99 19.01 -20.11
CA LEU A 678 -35.12 19.94 -20.15
C LEU A 678 -35.66 20.31 -18.78
N ILE A 679 -35.62 19.38 -17.82
CA ILE A 679 -36.11 19.67 -16.48
C ILE A 679 -35.33 20.81 -15.83
N MET A 680 -34.06 21.01 -16.18
CA MET A 680 -33.22 22.10 -15.67
C MET A 680 -33.62 23.49 -16.18
N ASP A 681 -34.47 23.54 -17.21
CA ASP A 681 -34.81 24.75 -17.97
C ASP A 681 -33.59 25.62 -18.34
N PRO A 682 -32.63 25.06 -19.09
CA PRO A 682 -31.38 25.74 -19.40
C PRO A 682 -31.60 26.90 -20.37
N THR A 683 -30.79 27.95 -20.24
CA THR A 683 -30.70 29.05 -21.22
C THR A 683 -29.81 28.67 -22.41
N VAL A 684 -28.80 27.83 -22.15
CA VAL A 684 -27.88 27.28 -23.17
C VAL A 684 -28.00 25.76 -23.23
N LEU A 685 -28.28 25.24 -24.41
CA LEU A 685 -28.37 23.80 -24.66
C LEU A 685 -27.19 23.33 -25.51
N LEU A 686 -26.40 22.40 -24.98
CA LEU A 686 -25.29 21.75 -25.67
C LEU A 686 -25.74 20.36 -26.14
N LEU A 687 -25.55 20.05 -27.42
CA LEU A 687 -25.98 18.80 -28.01
C LEU A 687 -24.77 18.11 -28.68
N ASP A 688 -24.40 16.92 -28.21
CA ASP A 688 -23.35 16.10 -28.84
C ASP A 688 -23.97 14.90 -29.54
N GLU A 689 -24.08 14.97 -30.88
CA GLU A 689 -24.40 13.84 -31.76
C GLU A 689 -25.58 12.92 -31.31
N ALA A 690 -26.67 13.49 -30.81
CA ALA A 690 -27.72 12.75 -30.10
C ALA A 690 -28.58 11.76 -30.93
N THR A 691 -28.27 11.51 -32.21
CA THR A 691 -29.10 10.68 -33.11
C THR A 691 -28.32 9.60 -33.87
N SER A 692 -27.00 9.47 -33.74
CA SER A 692 -26.20 8.66 -34.69
C SER A 692 -26.22 7.13 -34.48
N ALA A 693 -26.76 6.63 -33.36
CA ALA A 693 -26.81 5.21 -33.03
C ALA A 693 -28.23 4.62 -32.93
N LEU A 694 -29.21 5.25 -33.58
CA LEU A 694 -30.63 4.92 -33.44
C LEU A 694 -31.23 4.31 -34.72
N ASP A 695 -32.24 3.47 -34.55
CA ASP A 695 -33.12 3.06 -35.65
C ASP A 695 -33.96 4.24 -36.16
N ALA A 696 -34.46 4.17 -37.40
CA ALA A 696 -35.09 5.32 -38.07
C ALA A 696 -36.34 5.87 -37.35
N GLU A 697 -37.13 5.01 -36.69
CA GLU A 697 -38.32 5.45 -35.93
C GLU A 697 -37.91 6.15 -34.63
N SER A 698 -37.02 5.53 -33.85
CA SER A 698 -36.45 6.14 -32.65
C SER A 698 -35.75 7.47 -32.96
N GLU A 699 -35.05 7.55 -34.09
CA GLU A 699 -34.36 8.75 -34.54
C GLU A 699 -35.33 9.91 -34.77
N HIS A 700 -36.43 9.66 -35.48
CA HIS A 700 -37.44 10.70 -35.74
C HIS A 700 -38.01 11.26 -34.43
N LEU A 701 -38.38 10.39 -33.49
CA LEU A 701 -38.92 10.79 -32.19
C LEU A 701 -37.92 11.59 -31.34
N VAL A 702 -36.64 11.22 -31.40
CA VAL A 702 -35.55 11.93 -30.71
C VAL A 702 -35.28 13.28 -31.36
N GLN A 703 -35.27 13.36 -32.70
CA GLN A 703 -35.07 14.62 -33.41
C GLN A 703 -36.20 15.61 -33.12
N GLU A 704 -37.46 15.15 -33.12
CA GLU A 704 -38.61 15.99 -32.76
C GLU A 704 -38.50 16.53 -31.32
N ALA A 705 -38.04 15.68 -30.38
CA ALA A 705 -37.78 16.07 -29.01
C ALA A 705 -36.67 17.13 -28.90
N ILE A 706 -35.58 16.97 -29.67
CA ILE A 706 -34.50 17.96 -29.77
C ILE A 706 -35.04 19.27 -30.34
N ASP A 707 -35.80 19.23 -31.44
CA ASP A 707 -36.35 20.43 -32.08
C ASP A 707 -37.23 21.23 -31.12
N ARG A 708 -38.06 20.56 -30.31
CA ARG A 708 -38.82 21.22 -29.23
C ARG A 708 -37.93 21.75 -28.12
N ALA A 709 -36.86 21.04 -27.77
CA ALA A 709 -35.93 21.47 -26.72
C ALA A 709 -35.15 22.74 -27.10
N MET A 710 -34.86 22.93 -28.39
CA MET A 710 -34.10 24.08 -28.89
C MET A 710 -34.87 25.41 -28.86
N VAL A 711 -36.21 25.39 -28.85
CA VAL A 711 -37.02 26.61 -28.95
C VAL A 711 -36.76 27.54 -27.75
N GLY A 712 -36.38 28.79 -28.06
CA GLY A 712 -36.17 29.84 -27.05
C GLY A 712 -34.82 29.77 -26.31
N ARG A 713 -33.87 28.96 -26.78
CA ARG A 713 -32.56 28.75 -26.13
C ARG A 713 -31.41 29.03 -27.09
N THR A 714 -30.24 29.38 -26.56
CA THR A 714 -29.01 29.35 -27.36
C THR A 714 -28.56 27.91 -27.50
N VAL A 715 -28.27 27.45 -28.72
CA VAL A 715 -27.95 26.04 -28.99
C VAL A 715 -26.60 25.92 -29.66
N LEU A 716 -25.71 25.12 -29.07
CA LEU A 716 -24.48 24.67 -29.71
C LEU A 716 -24.56 23.16 -29.94
N VAL A 717 -24.52 22.75 -31.20
CA VAL A 717 -24.65 21.34 -31.59
C VAL A 717 -23.40 20.83 -32.30
N ILE A 718 -22.87 19.69 -31.86
CA ILE A 718 -21.89 18.92 -32.62
C ILE A 718 -22.69 18.09 -33.62
N ALA A 719 -22.61 18.49 -34.88
CA ALA A 719 -23.46 17.94 -35.92
C ALA A 719 -22.69 16.96 -36.80
N HIS A 720 -23.15 15.71 -36.80
CA HIS A 720 -22.73 14.69 -37.74
C HIS A 720 -23.79 14.41 -38.81
N ARG A 721 -25.00 14.97 -38.70
CA ARG A 721 -26.09 14.84 -39.67
C ARG A 721 -26.36 16.14 -40.42
N LEU A 722 -26.50 16.04 -41.74
CA LEU A 722 -26.74 17.19 -42.61
C LEU A 722 -28.05 17.93 -42.28
N SER A 723 -29.09 17.19 -41.86
CA SER A 723 -30.39 17.75 -41.45
C SER A 723 -30.23 18.78 -40.34
N THR A 724 -29.43 18.48 -39.31
CA THR A 724 -29.17 19.38 -38.18
C THR A 724 -28.35 20.61 -38.59
N VAL A 725 -27.37 20.44 -39.49
CA VAL A 725 -26.51 21.55 -39.93
C VAL A 725 -27.25 22.54 -40.83
N LYS A 726 -28.20 22.06 -41.65
CA LYS A 726 -28.94 22.90 -42.61
C LYS A 726 -29.77 24.00 -41.92
N HIS A 727 -30.24 23.73 -40.71
CA HIS A 727 -31.06 24.66 -39.92
C HIS A 727 -30.23 25.56 -38.99
N ALA A 728 -28.92 25.36 -38.91
CA ALA A 728 -28.05 26.18 -38.08
C ALA A 728 -27.89 27.58 -38.67
N SER A 729 -28.00 28.60 -37.82
CA SER A 729 -27.77 30.00 -38.19
C SER A 729 -26.32 30.24 -38.60
N GLN A 730 -25.40 29.45 -38.05
CA GLN A 730 -23.98 29.48 -38.41
C GLN A 730 -23.35 28.10 -38.23
N VAL A 731 -22.42 27.77 -39.12
CA VAL A 731 -21.64 26.54 -39.10
C VAL A 731 -20.17 26.91 -38.89
N ILE A 732 -19.51 26.21 -37.97
CA ILE A 732 -18.10 26.36 -37.65
C ILE A 732 -17.42 25.04 -37.95
N VAL A 733 -16.49 25.05 -38.91
CA VAL A 733 -15.74 23.87 -39.31
C VAL A 733 -14.42 23.80 -38.57
N ILE A 734 -14.23 22.74 -37.79
CA ILE A 734 -13.02 22.53 -36.99
C ILE A 734 -12.17 21.43 -37.62
N LYS A 735 -10.90 21.74 -37.88
CA LYS A 735 -9.91 20.80 -38.44
C LYS A 735 -8.59 20.93 -37.69
N LYS A 736 -8.07 19.80 -37.20
CA LYS A 736 -6.80 19.74 -36.43
C LYS A 736 -6.72 20.78 -35.31
N GLY A 737 -7.80 20.94 -34.54
CA GLY A 737 -7.86 21.87 -33.40
C GLY A 737 -8.01 23.35 -33.75
N LYS A 738 -8.20 23.71 -35.02
CA LYS A 738 -8.36 25.09 -35.49
C LYS A 738 -9.69 25.29 -36.22
N ILE A 739 -10.20 26.51 -36.24
CA ILE A 739 -11.33 26.89 -37.09
C ILE A 739 -10.83 27.02 -38.52
N ALA A 740 -11.30 26.15 -39.41
CA ALA A 740 -10.97 26.18 -40.84
C ALA A 740 -11.90 27.12 -41.61
N GLU A 741 -13.21 27.04 -41.34
CA GLU A 741 -14.24 27.80 -42.04
C GLU A 741 -15.37 28.20 -41.08
N LYS A 742 -16.02 29.33 -41.37
CA LYS A 742 -17.24 29.79 -40.70
C LYS A 742 -18.18 30.47 -41.69
N GLY A 743 -19.49 30.27 -41.52
CA GLY A 743 -20.52 30.86 -42.38
C GLY A 743 -21.85 30.10 -42.29
N THR A 744 -22.81 30.47 -43.11
CA THR A 744 -24.07 29.70 -43.25
C THR A 744 -23.85 28.44 -44.09
N HIS A 745 -24.81 27.49 -44.04
CA HIS A 745 -24.76 26.27 -44.85
C HIS A 745 -24.51 26.55 -46.34
N GLN A 746 -25.25 27.51 -46.91
CA GLN A 746 -25.14 27.87 -48.32
C GLN A 746 -23.79 28.53 -48.64
N GLU A 747 -23.35 29.48 -47.81
CA GLU A 747 -22.05 30.17 -48.00
C GLU A 747 -20.88 29.19 -48.01
N LEU A 748 -20.89 28.19 -47.14
CA LEU A 748 -19.81 27.20 -47.05
C LEU A 748 -19.85 26.19 -48.21
N LEU A 749 -21.03 25.87 -48.75
CA LEU A 749 -21.15 25.06 -49.97
C LEU A 749 -20.60 25.80 -51.20
N ASP A 750 -20.86 27.10 -51.29
CA ASP A 750 -20.43 27.93 -52.41
C ASP A 750 -18.90 28.17 -52.38
N LYS A 751 -18.31 28.27 -51.18
CA LYS A 751 -16.84 28.41 -50.99
C LYS A 751 -16.03 27.20 -51.45
N GLY A 752 -16.63 26.02 -51.59
CA GLY A 752 -15.92 24.82 -52.08
C GLY A 752 -14.86 24.24 -51.13
N GLY A 753 -14.90 24.61 -49.85
CA GLY A 753 -13.90 24.24 -48.86
C GLY A 753 -14.05 22.83 -48.26
N VAL A 754 -13.44 22.63 -47.09
CA VAL A 754 -13.53 21.43 -46.24
C VAL A 754 -14.99 21.08 -45.94
N TYR A 755 -15.85 22.09 -45.70
CA TYR A 755 -17.27 21.85 -45.44
C TYR A 755 -17.95 21.11 -46.59
N LYS A 756 -17.81 21.59 -47.84
CA LYS A 756 -18.42 20.97 -49.01
C LYS A 756 -17.94 19.53 -49.20
N LYS A 757 -16.65 19.26 -48.98
CA LYS A 757 -16.10 17.90 -49.03
C LYS A 757 -16.76 16.98 -47.99
N LEU A 758 -16.97 17.46 -46.76
CA LEU A 758 -17.67 16.70 -45.71
C LEU A 758 -19.14 16.41 -46.09
N VAL A 759 -19.85 17.42 -46.61
CA VAL A 759 -21.25 17.26 -47.05
C VAL A 759 -21.37 16.26 -48.21
N LEU A 760 -20.50 16.37 -49.22
CA LEU A 760 -20.49 15.44 -50.36
C LEU A 760 -20.21 14.01 -49.91
N ARG A 761 -19.23 13.81 -49.02
CA ARG A 761 -18.91 12.48 -48.45
C ARG A 761 -20.07 11.90 -47.67
N GLN A 762 -20.84 12.74 -46.98
CA GLN A 762 -22.01 12.31 -46.22
C GLN A 762 -23.19 11.95 -47.13
N LEU A 763 -23.40 12.69 -48.22
CA LEU A 763 -24.40 12.36 -49.24
C LEU A 763 -24.06 11.05 -49.98
N SER A 764 -22.77 10.78 -50.23
CA SER A 764 -22.34 9.53 -50.87
C SER A 764 -22.41 8.31 -49.95
N THR A 765 -22.32 8.49 -48.62
CA THR A 765 -22.44 7.41 -47.64
C THR A 765 -23.87 7.21 -47.11
N GLY A 766 -24.74 8.22 -47.21
CA GLY A 766 -26.16 8.14 -46.82
C GLY A 766 -27.14 7.74 -47.93
N GLY A 767 -26.66 7.41 -49.13
CA GLY A 767 -27.48 7.18 -50.32
C GLY A 767 -27.87 5.72 -50.61
N GLY A 768 -28.59 5.07 -49.70
CA GLY A 768 -29.35 3.86 -50.01
C GLY A 768 -30.74 4.20 -50.55
N GLY A 769 -30.84 4.65 -51.80
CA GLY A 769 -32.12 4.97 -52.43
C GLY A 769 -31.94 5.79 -53.70
N GLY A 770 -32.19 5.17 -54.85
CA GLY A 770 -31.89 5.71 -56.17
C GLY A 770 -32.66 6.99 -56.54
N GLY A 771 -32.03 7.78 -57.41
CA GLY A 771 -32.74 8.64 -58.35
C GLY A 771 -32.55 10.15 -58.20
N VAL A 772 -31.31 10.68 -58.14
CA VAL A 772 -30.97 12.01 -58.70
C VAL A 772 -29.47 12.03 -59.08
N ALA A 773 -29.07 11.23 -60.07
CA ALA A 773 -27.71 11.25 -60.62
C ALA A 773 -27.75 11.22 -62.15
N GLU A 774 -28.54 12.10 -62.76
CA GLU A 774 -28.52 12.37 -64.20
C GLU A 774 -28.68 13.87 -64.41
N THR A 775 -27.62 14.67 -64.17
CA THR A 775 -27.49 15.98 -64.85
C THR A 775 -26.11 16.66 -64.77
N VAL A 776 -25.08 16.07 -64.17
CA VAL A 776 -23.74 16.73 -64.11
C VAL A 776 -22.59 15.86 -64.65
N SER A 777 -22.87 14.66 -65.18
CA SER A 777 -21.83 13.77 -65.73
C SER A 777 -21.49 14.04 -67.19
N ASN A 778 -21.37 15.31 -67.59
CA ASN A 778 -20.80 15.67 -68.89
C ASN A 778 -20.18 17.06 -68.81
N GLU A 779 -18.96 17.14 -68.26
CA GLU A 779 -17.83 17.82 -68.88
C GLU A 779 -16.58 17.73 -68.00
N LYS A 780 -15.48 17.24 -68.61
CA LYS A 780 -14.08 17.23 -68.15
C LYS A 780 -13.69 16.26 -67.03
N ASN A 781 -13.49 15.01 -67.42
CA ASN A 781 -12.49 14.13 -66.81
C ASN A 781 -11.07 14.59 -67.22
N GLY A 782 -10.24 14.90 -66.23
CA GLY A 782 -8.80 15.11 -66.37
C GLY A 782 -8.20 15.63 -65.07
N ASN A 783 -7.39 14.81 -64.41
CA ASN A 783 -6.58 15.08 -63.20
C ASN A 783 -7.27 15.07 -61.84
N ILE A 784 -7.73 13.91 -61.35
CA ILE A 784 -8.01 13.73 -59.90
C ILE A 784 -7.32 12.48 -59.31
N ASP A 785 -6.80 11.56 -60.12
CA ASP A 785 -6.29 10.27 -59.61
C ASP A 785 -4.86 10.28 -59.05
N GLU A 786 -4.11 11.39 -59.11
CA GLU A 786 -2.72 11.46 -58.59
C GLU A 786 -2.57 12.18 -57.22
N GLU A 787 -3.65 12.75 -56.65
CA GLU A 787 -3.62 13.37 -55.30
C GLU A 787 -4.33 12.51 -54.23
N LEU A 788 -4.75 11.28 -54.59
CA LEU A 788 -5.52 10.40 -53.71
C LEU A 788 -4.65 9.45 -52.86
N ASP A 789 -3.39 9.22 -53.20
CA ASP A 789 -2.50 8.32 -52.45
C ASP A 789 -1.77 9.01 -51.27
N ASP A 790 -1.67 10.35 -51.25
CA ASP A 790 -0.91 11.08 -50.21
C ASP A 790 -1.69 11.30 -48.88
N ILE A 791 -2.90 10.75 -48.75
CA ILE A 791 -3.73 10.91 -47.53
C ILE A 791 -3.87 9.59 -46.75
N ASP A 792 -3.69 8.43 -47.40
CA ASP A 792 -3.86 7.12 -46.73
C ASP A 792 -2.58 6.61 -46.04
N GLU A 793 -1.40 7.21 -46.28
CA GLU A 793 -0.12 6.79 -45.64
C GLU A 793 0.15 7.38 -44.24
N ALA A 794 -0.78 8.13 -43.63
CA ALA A 794 -0.57 8.77 -42.33
C ALA A 794 -1.41 8.18 -41.16
N ASP A 795 -2.12 7.07 -41.39
CA ASP A 795 -2.97 6.41 -40.38
C ASP A 795 -2.37 5.11 -39.79
N GLU A 796 -1.06 4.88 -39.96
CA GLU A 796 -0.29 3.89 -39.17
C GLU A 796 0.91 4.55 -38.48
N ASP A 797 0.70 5.12 -37.28
CA ASP A 797 1.60 5.06 -36.10
C ASP A 797 0.99 5.72 -34.85
#